data_AF-A0A7C5HWL9-F1
#
_entry.id   AF-A0A7C5HWL9-F1
#
_cell.length_a   1.000
_cell.length_b   1.000
_cell.length_c   1.000
_cell.angle_alpha   90.00
_cell.angle_beta   90.00
_cell.angle_gamma   90.00
#
_symmetry.space_group_name_H-M   'P 1'
#
loop_
_entity.id
_entity.type
_entity.pdbx_description
1 polymer ?
#
loop_
_entity_poly.entity_id
_entity_poly.type
_entity_poly.pdbx_seq_one_letter_code
_entity_poly.pdbx_strand_id
1 'polypeptide(L)'
;SARFKFGIGLSCSFRGCSLGAEGTDMSSAIVSVQADGSVIVFTGVNENGQGLRTSMCQITSEILGIKLDKITFLEPQTSTISDGGPTVASRGTLVGGNAVIDAASTVKKRIFRIIKEDLKVSDIEETEWKNGKIYSRKSKDRFIEFSKAAEKSYWQGINLSAYGWFKGPKVGWDEETGQGNAYFTYVYGCQIAQIKVDTFTGKIEIEKITAAHDVGKVINRLGAEGQIYGGVTQGFGYGVLEDYNIQKGEVKSQNFDEYLIPTTKEIPEIDPILIENPDKFGPFGAKSIGEPTLELTSAAINNALKFAVGKHSYQIPLTLEQVYLGKNLRKPARQSEVFHHSKMKTKQVLRTNNIKTITPKNLENALEILSGKKFQILAGGTDIIVQARMKTELQNLLNIYSLQELKEITETENEIIIGSAVTFSKLISNKIIQKHFPILVKACSSIGSTQIRNRATIGGNIINAAPCADSVPPLILRSAELVLQSKSENRKIPIKDFIIKHYKTQIKTDEILISISIPKPSNKKYYHSYSQLGRRNAMNITRMSISAMISFASNKNIEECYLVDGSLFSCSQRLTNVENFLIGKPLNEQTIEAIEKPLSEKIEKEIGNRWSSEYKKPVFINMCKDALREIAADFHG
;
A
#
# COMPACT_ATOMS: atom_id res chain seq x y z
N SER A 1 -14.20 -3.43 29.06
CA SER A 1 -13.31 -4.26 28.22
C SER A 1 -12.04 -3.47 27.97
N ALA A 2 -10.86 -4.11 27.97
CA ALA A 2 -9.61 -3.45 27.56
C ALA A 2 -9.71 -2.94 26.12
N ARG A 3 -9.19 -1.73 25.86
CA ARG A 3 -9.18 -1.10 24.53
C ARG A 3 -8.35 -1.89 23.53
N PHE A 4 -7.09 -2.14 23.86
CA PHE A 4 -6.20 -2.93 23.03
C PHE A 4 -6.26 -4.40 23.44
N LYS A 5 -6.44 -5.28 22.46
CA LYS A 5 -6.36 -6.72 22.64
C LYS A 5 -5.37 -7.31 21.66
N PHE A 6 -4.65 -8.33 22.10
CA PHE A 6 -3.64 -9.01 21.30
C PHE A 6 -4.15 -10.38 20.87
N GLY A 7 -3.78 -10.78 19.66
CA GLY A 7 -4.23 -12.01 19.04
C GLY A 7 -3.11 -12.75 18.35
N ILE A 8 -3.08 -14.07 18.52
CA ILE A 8 -2.26 -14.98 17.72
C ILE A 8 -3.18 -15.96 16.99
N GLY A 9 -2.92 -16.17 15.71
CA GLY A 9 -3.73 -17.05 14.88
C GLY A 9 -2.88 -17.73 13.82
N LEU A 10 -3.16 -18.99 13.55
CA LEU A 10 -2.48 -19.77 12.52
C LEU A 10 -3.44 -20.16 11.40
N SER A 11 -2.89 -20.37 10.21
CA SER A 11 -3.56 -21.00 9.08
C SER A 11 -2.61 -22.00 8.43
N CYS A 12 -3.13 -23.13 7.98
CA CYS A 12 -2.39 -24.15 7.24
C CYS A 12 -3.09 -24.44 5.90
N SER A 13 -2.32 -24.78 4.87
CA SER A 13 -2.84 -25.24 3.59
C SER A 13 -1.97 -26.35 3.03
N PHE A 14 -2.60 -27.11 2.14
CA PHE A 14 -1.91 -27.89 1.12
C PHE A 14 -2.51 -27.49 -0.22
N ARG A 15 -1.66 -27.26 -1.22
CA ARG A 15 -2.06 -26.78 -2.54
C ARG A 15 -1.42 -27.61 -3.64
N GLY A 16 -2.27 -28.11 -4.53
CA GLY A 16 -1.82 -28.68 -5.81
C GLY A 16 -1.13 -27.61 -6.65
N CYS A 17 0.11 -27.88 -7.09
CA CYS A 17 0.93 -26.91 -7.84
C CYS A 17 1.25 -27.43 -9.24
N SER A 18 0.23 -27.46 -10.09
CA SER A 18 0.28 -27.85 -11.49
C SER A 18 -1.06 -27.48 -12.13
N LEU A 19 -1.25 -27.61 -13.45
CA LEU A 19 -2.61 -27.52 -14.03
C LEU A 19 -3.50 -28.65 -13.51
N GLY A 20 -2.89 -29.77 -13.11
CA GLY A 20 -3.61 -30.89 -12.53
C GLY A 20 -4.48 -31.60 -13.58
N ALA A 21 -5.55 -32.25 -13.17
CA ALA A 21 -6.41 -33.01 -14.08
C ALA A 21 -7.19 -32.14 -15.08
N GLU A 22 -7.26 -30.82 -14.88
CA GLU A 22 -7.90 -29.86 -15.79
C GLU A 22 -7.08 -29.56 -17.05
N GLY A 23 -5.79 -29.93 -17.05
CA GLY A 23 -4.89 -29.61 -18.14
C GLY A 23 -3.73 -30.58 -18.30
N THR A 24 -2.87 -30.31 -19.26
CA THR A 24 -1.61 -31.06 -19.41
C THR A 24 -0.46 -30.21 -18.91
N ASP A 25 0.32 -30.75 -17.97
CA ASP A 25 1.55 -30.11 -17.56
C ASP A 25 2.71 -30.51 -18.47
N MET A 26 3.03 -29.66 -19.43
CA MET A 26 4.19 -29.80 -20.30
C MET A 26 4.91 -28.47 -20.50
N SER A 27 6.20 -28.51 -20.76
CA SER A 27 6.92 -27.32 -21.22
C SER A 27 8.18 -27.69 -21.97
N SER A 28 8.73 -26.69 -22.63
CA SER A 28 9.87 -26.78 -23.52
C SER A 28 10.98 -25.83 -23.05
N ALA A 29 12.21 -26.18 -23.39
CA ALA A 29 13.36 -25.31 -23.23
C ALA A 29 14.35 -25.52 -24.37
N ILE A 30 15.12 -24.49 -24.69
CA ILE A 30 16.28 -24.61 -25.57
C ILE A 30 17.51 -24.19 -24.76
N VAL A 31 18.55 -25.02 -24.80
CA VAL A 31 19.87 -24.72 -24.25
C VAL A 31 20.88 -24.85 -25.39
N SER A 32 21.62 -23.78 -25.64
CA SER A 32 22.59 -23.69 -26.75
C SER A 32 23.94 -23.18 -26.24
N VAL A 33 24.95 -24.05 -26.25
CA VAL A 33 26.33 -23.71 -25.86
C VAL A 33 27.10 -23.26 -27.11
N GLN A 34 27.69 -22.07 -27.04
CA GLN A 34 28.51 -21.49 -28.10
C GLN A 34 29.96 -22.00 -28.03
N ALA A 35 30.73 -21.81 -29.11
CA ALA A 35 32.11 -22.28 -29.19
C ALA A 35 33.04 -21.67 -28.13
N ASP A 36 32.74 -20.45 -27.66
CA ASP A 36 33.49 -19.77 -26.60
C ASP A 36 33.11 -20.23 -25.17
N GLY A 37 32.13 -21.14 -25.05
CA GLY A 37 31.59 -21.64 -23.79
C GLY A 37 30.50 -20.76 -23.16
N SER A 38 30.05 -19.70 -23.82
CA SER A 38 28.83 -18.98 -23.43
C SER A 38 27.58 -19.84 -23.73
N VAL A 39 26.50 -19.61 -23.00
CA VAL A 39 25.29 -20.43 -23.06
C VAL A 39 24.06 -19.55 -23.19
N ILE A 40 23.20 -19.91 -24.13
CA ILE A 40 21.88 -19.30 -24.32
C ILE A 40 20.83 -20.26 -23.78
N VAL A 41 19.89 -19.75 -22.97
CA VAL A 41 18.75 -20.51 -22.47
C VAL A 41 17.45 -19.74 -22.65
N PHE A 42 16.37 -20.42 -23.02
CA PHE A 42 15.01 -19.89 -22.96
C PHE A 42 13.99 -21.02 -22.87
N THR A 43 12.80 -20.71 -22.36
CA THR A 43 11.77 -21.71 -21.99
C THR A 43 10.39 -21.29 -22.47
N GLY A 44 9.47 -22.23 -22.68
CA GLY A 44 8.08 -21.94 -23.05
C GLY A 44 7.24 -21.27 -21.95
N VAL A 45 7.79 -21.10 -20.75
CA VAL A 45 7.18 -20.34 -19.63
C VAL A 45 7.80 -18.95 -19.49
N ASN A 46 7.01 -18.02 -18.92
CA ASN A 46 7.27 -16.58 -18.98
C ASN A 46 7.63 -15.95 -17.62
N GLU A 47 8.37 -14.85 -17.66
CA GLU A 47 8.74 -14.04 -16.50
C GLU A 47 7.71 -12.93 -16.25
N ASN A 48 7.18 -12.88 -15.04
CA ASN A 48 6.21 -11.88 -14.55
C ASN A 48 6.74 -11.12 -13.31
N GLY A 49 8.00 -11.34 -12.92
CA GLY A 49 8.62 -10.80 -11.71
C GLY A 49 8.88 -11.86 -10.63
N GLN A 50 8.48 -13.11 -10.84
CA GLN A 50 8.67 -14.22 -9.90
C GLN A 50 10.11 -14.75 -9.84
N GLY A 51 10.99 -14.33 -10.75
CA GLY A 51 12.39 -14.76 -10.78
C GLY A 51 12.63 -16.05 -11.57
N LEU A 52 11.79 -16.30 -12.57
CA LEU A 52 11.88 -17.44 -13.48
C LEU A 52 13.21 -17.44 -14.25
N ARG A 53 13.61 -16.30 -14.84
CA ARG A 53 14.86 -16.22 -15.63
C ARG A 53 16.07 -16.64 -14.82
N THR A 54 16.15 -16.15 -13.58
CA THR A 54 17.24 -16.46 -12.66
C THR A 54 17.25 -17.94 -12.30
N SER A 55 16.09 -18.51 -11.99
CA SER A 55 15.97 -19.92 -11.62
C SER A 55 16.36 -20.85 -12.77
N MET A 56 15.94 -20.56 -14.01
CA MET A 56 16.33 -21.34 -15.19
C MET A 56 17.83 -21.26 -15.47
N CYS A 57 18.44 -20.09 -15.28
CA CYS A 57 19.89 -19.92 -15.42
C CYS A 57 20.66 -20.69 -14.33
N GLN A 58 20.19 -20.68 -13.08
CA GLN A 58 20.79 -21.45 -11.99
C GLN A 58 20.70 -22.96 -12.24
N ILE A 59 19.55 -23.44 -12.73
CA ILE A 59 19.40 -24.84 -13.12
C ILE A 59 20.38 -25.21 -14.24
N THR A 60 20.52 -24.35 -15.26
CA THR A 60 21.47 -24.57 -16.36
C THR A 60 22.92 -24.56 -15.87
N SER A 61 23.25 -23.61 -14.98
CA SER A 61 24.57 -23.44 -14.36
C SER A 61 24.98 -24.66 -13.56
N GLU A 62 24.07 -25.21 -12.75
CA GLU A 62 24.31 -26.42 -11.96
C GLU A 62 24.63 -27.64 -12.84
N ILE A 63 23.88 -27.82 -13.93
CA ILE A 63 24.06 -28.99 -14.81
C ILE A 63 25.37 -28.92 -15.58
N LEU A 64 25.68 -27.74 -16.13
CA LEU A 64 26.86 -27.51 -16.96
C LEU A 64 28.10 -27.15 -16.14
N GLY A 65 27.96 -26.93 -14.84
CA GLY A 65 29.07 -26.61 -13.93
C GLY A 65 29.75 -25.28 -14.24
N ILE A 66 29.04 -24.31 -14.83
CA ILE A 66 29.57 -22.99 -15.24
C ILE A 66 29.00 -21.86 -14.40
N LYS A 67 29.65 -20.70 -14.40
CA LYS A 67 29.16 -19.50 -13.71
C LYS A 67 27.97 -18.87 -14.44
N LEU A 68 27.10 -18.21 -13.69
CA LEU A 68 25.90 -17.53 -14.23
C LEU A 68 26.23 -16.42 -15.25
N ASP A 69 27.39 -15.77 -15.15
CA ASP A 69 27.85 -14.74 -16.09
C ASP A 69 28.13 -15.28 -17.51
N LYS A 70 28.19 -16.61 -17.67
CA LYS A 70 28.28 -17.29 -18.97
C LYS A 70 26.92 -17.61 -19.56
N ILE A 71 25.82 -17.38 -18.85
CA ILE A 71 24.48 -17.79 -19.25
C ILE A 71 23.63 -16.56 -19.54
N THR A 72 23.07 -16.50 -20.75
CA THR A 72 22.11 -15.47 -21.16
C THR A 72 20.73 -16.10 -21.32
N PHE A 73 19.75 -15.58 -20.59
CA PHE A 73 18.35 -15.92 -20.80
C PHE A 73 17.75 -15.04 -21.90
N LEU A 74 17.16 -15.65 -22.92
CA LEU A 74 16.42 -14.93 -23.97
C LEU A 74 14.92 -15.01 -23.74
N GLU A 75 14.19 -13.98 -24.15
CA GLU A 75 12.73 -14.00 -24.09
C GLU A 75 12.18 -15.00 -25.12
N PRO A 76 11.22 -15.86 -24.73
CA PRO A 76 10.68 -16.85 -25.64
C PRO A 76 9.89 -16.19 -26.77
N GLN A 77 10.14 -16.64 -28.00
CA GLN A 77 9.34 -16.27 -29.16
C GLN A 77 8.57 -17.49 -29.64
N THR A 78 7.26 -17.35 -29.87
CA THR A 78 6.40 -18.45 -30.34
C THR A 78 6.81 -19.02 -31.70
N SER A 79 7.64 -18.30 -32.47
CA SER A 79 8.27 -18.78 -33.71
C SER A 79 9.45 -19.74 -33.49
N THR A 80 9.99 -19.82 -32.27
CA THR A 80 11.26 -20.51 -31.95
C THR A 80 11.12 -21.61 -30.91
N ILE A 81 10.03 -21.63 -30.15
CA ILE A 81 9.78 -22.60 -29.09
C ILE A 81 8.32 -23.04 -29.11
N SER A 82 8.08 -24.34 -28.91
CA SER A 82 6.72 -24.86 -28.88
C SER A 82 5.98 -24.39 -27.63
N ASP A 83 4.65 -24.33 -27.75
CA ASP A 83 3.75 -23.93 -26.67
C ASP A 83 3.96 -24.78 -25.41
N GLY A 84 4.41 -24.12 -24.34
CA GLY A 84 4.58 -24.70 -23.01
C GLY A 84 3.38 -24.49 -22.08
N GLY A 85 2.27 -23.97 -22.61
CA GLY A 85 1.10 -23.56 -21.86
C GLY A 85 1.31 -22.28 -21.05
N PRO A 86 0.26 -21.82 -20.34
CA PRO A 86 0.32 -20.58 -19.57
C PRO A 86 1.24 -20.70 -18.35
N THR A 87 1.79 -19.56 -17.93
CA THR A 87 2.53 -19.43 -16.65
C THR A 87 1.56 -19.09 -15.52
N VAL A 88 0.90 -20.13 -15.01
CA VAL A 88 -0.14 -20.10 -13.97
C VAL A 88 0.02 -21.32 -13.05
N ALA A 89 -0.87 -21.50 -12.06
CA ALA A 89 -0.96 -22.69 -11.22
C ALA A 89 0.37 -23.08 -10.54
N SER A 90 1.23 -22.09 -10.31
CA SER A 90 2.58 -22.26 -9.76
C SER A 90 3.39 -23.32 -10.51
N ARG A 91 3.18 -23.53 -11.82
CA ARG A 91 3.87 -24.60 -12.56
C ARG A 91 5.23 -24.21 -13.13
N GLY A 92 5.53 -22.90 -13.21
CA GLY A 92 6.64 -22.35 -13.99
C GLY A 92 8.01 -23.00 -13.72
N THR A 93 8.45 -23.03 -12.46
CA THR A 93 9.72 -23.67 -12.06
C THR A 93 9.69 -25.17 -12.33
N LEU A 94 8.57 -25.83 -12.03
CA LEU A 94 8.39 -27.27 -12.18
C LEU A 94 8.55 -27.72 -13.64
N VAL A 95 7.73 -27.17 -14.54
CA VAL A 95 7.72 -27.63 -15.94
C VAL A 95 8.88 -27.04 -16.74
N GLY A 96 9.20 -25.76 -16.53
CA GLY A 96 10.29 -25.09 -17.24
C GLY A 96 11.66 -25.59 -16.77
N GLY A 97 11.82 -25.78 -15.46
CA GLY A 97 13.08 -26.25 -14.89
C GLY A 97 13.44 -27.66 -15.32
N ASN A 98 12.46 -28.57 -15.36
CA ASN A 98 12.70 -29.93 -15.89
C ASN A 98 12.97 -29.93 -17.40
N ALA A 99 12.32 -29.06 -18.18
CA ALA A 99 12.63 -28.93 -19.61
C ALA A 99 14.06 -28.41 -19.83
N VAL A 100 14.52 -27.47 -18.99
CA VAL A 100 15.92 -27.02 -18.98
C VAL A 100 16.86 -28.16 -18.58
N ILE A 101 16.49 -28.98 -17.59
CA ILE A 101 17.28 -30.15 -17.20
C ILE A 101 17.49 -31.09 -18.38
N ASP A 102 16.42 -31.40 -19.12
CA ASP A 102 16.46 -32.29 -20.29
C ASP A 102 17.36 -31.74 -21.41
N ALA A 103 17.19 -30.44 -21.75
CA ALA A 103 18.01 -29.77 -22.76
C ALA A 103 19.49 -29.72 -22.37
N ALA A 104 19.80 -29.21 -21.18
CA ALA A 104 21.18 -29.06 -20.70
C ALA A 104 21.88 -30.42 -20.53
N SER A 105 21.16 -31.44 -20.04
CA SER A 105 21.70 -32.80 -19.91
C SER A 105 22.03 -33.42 -21.28
N THR A 106 21.22 -33.13 -22.29
CA THR A 106 21.48 -33.57 -23.66
C THR A 106 22.75 -32.93 -24.21
N VAL A 107 22.95 -31.63 -24.02
CA VAL A 107 24.19 -30.94 -24.41
C VAL A 107 25.39 -31.49 -23.63
N LYS A 108 25.26 -31.67 -22.31
CA LYS A 108 26.28 -32.24 -21.43
C LYS A 108 26.76 -33.62 -21.92
N LYS A 109 25.82 -34.51 -22.31
CA LYS A 109 26.13 -35.82 -22.89
C LYS A 109 26.89 -35.72 -24.21
N ARG A 110 26.56 -34.76 -25.07
CA ARG A 110 27.26 -34.54 -26.34
C ARG A 110 28.69 -34.06 -26.13
N ILE A 111 28.91 -33.11 -25.24
CA ILE A 111 30.26 -32.65 -24.85
C ILE A 111 31.05 -33.80 -24.23
N PHE A 112 30.45 -34.56 -23.31
CA PHE A 112 31.12 -35.70 -22.65
C PHE A 112 31.69 -36.72 -23.65
N ARG A 113 30.95 -37.05 -24.71
CA ARG A 113 31.39 -37.98 -25.76
C ARG A 113 32.72 -37.58 -26.41
N ILE A 114 33.02 -36.28 -26.47
CA ILE A 114 34.21 -35.71 -27.11
C ILE A 114 35.40 -35.68 -26.16
N ILE A 115 35.16 -35.47 -24.87
CA ILE A 115 36.22 -35.25 -23.87
C ILE A 115 36.54 -36.47 -23.01
N LYS A 116 35.76 -37.55 -23.09
CA LYS A 116 35.91 -38.73 -22.23
C LYS A 116 37.31 -39.36 -22.29
N GLU A 117 37.94 -39.36 -23.47
CA GLU A 117 39.30 -39.88 -23.66
C GLU A 117 40.35 -38.94 -23.04
N ASP A 118 40.17 -37.62 -23.14
CA ASP A 118 41.05 -36.63 -22.50
C ASP A 118 41.07 -36.82 -20.97
N LEU A 119 39.91 -37.15 -20.42
CA LEU A 119 39.72 -37.39 -18.98
C LEU A 119 40.02 -38.84 -18.55
N LYS A 120 40.19 -39.76 -19.50
CA LYS A 120 40.30 -41.22 -19.33
C LYS A 120 39.21 -41.78 -18.42
N VAL A 121 37.96 -41.50 -18.78
CA VAL A 121 36.74 -42.00 -18.12
C VAL A 121 35.83 -42.64 -19.15
N SER A 122 34.99 -43.59 -18.71
CA SER A 122 34.06 -44.31 -19.60
C SER A 122 32.61 -43.88 -19.40
N ASP A 123 32.28 -43.36 -18.22
CA ASP A 123 30.93 -42.93 -17.85
C ASP A 123 30.92 -41.44 -17.45
N ILE A 124 29.84 -40.74 -17.79
CA ILE A 124 29.64 -39.33 -17.42
C ILE A 124 29.52 -39.16 -15.90
N GLU A 125 29.02 -40.18 -15.19
CA GLU A 125 28.95 -40.17 -13.73
C GLU A 125 30.34 -40.21 -13.06
N GLU A 126 31.37 -40.62 -13.81
CA GLU A 126 32.78 -40.52 -13.39
C GLU A 126 33.35 -39.11 -13.56
N THR A 127 32.52 -38.12 -13.93
CA THR A 127 32.92 -36.72 -14.06
C THR A 127 32.28 -35.83 -13.00
N GLU A 128 32.94 -34.72 -12.70
CA GLU A 128 32.43 -33.65 -11.84
C GLU A 128 32.53 -32.33 -12.61
N TRP A 129 31.40 -31.66 -12.81
CA TRP A 129 31.30 -30.41 -13.57
C TRP A 129 31.10 -29.28 -12.57
N LYS A 130 32.10 -28.41 -12.40
CA LYS A 130 32.03 -27.30 -11.45
C LYS A 130 33.02 -26.20 -11.79
N ASN A 131 32.69 -24.97 -11.42
CA ASN A 131 33.59 -23.81 -11.52
C ASN A 131 34.18 -23.59 -12.94
N GLY A 132 33.42 -23.89 -13.98
CA GLY A 132 33.83 -23.78 -15.38
C GLY A 132 34.75 -24.90 -15.86
N LYS A 133 34.91 -25.99 -15.10
CA LYS A 133 35.80 -27.11 -15.41
C LYS A 133 35.09 -28.44 -15.28
N ILE A 134 35.58 -29.43 -16.03
CA ILE A 134 35.07 -30.80 -16.05
C ILE A 134 36.21 -31.71 -15.59
N TYR A 135 36.07 -32.26 -14.38
CA TYR A 135 37.07 -33.10 -13.72
C TYR A 135 36.75 -34.58 -13.89
N SER A 136 37.79 -35.41 -13.96
CA SER A 136 37.68 -36.85 -13.71
C SER A 136 37.57 -37.11 -12.21
N ARG A 137 36.54 -37.83 -11.76
CA ARG A 137 36.43 -38.28 -10.35
C ARG A 137 37.50 -39.30 -9.99
N LYS A 138 38.09 -39.98 -10.99
CA LYS A 138 39.22 -40.92 -10.80
C LYS A 138 40.54 -40.20 -10.50
N SER A 139 40.64 -38.90 -10.78
CA SER A 139 41.88 -38.14 -10.63
C SER A 139 41.62 -36.64 -10.68
N LYS A 140 41.77 -35.96 -9.55
CA LYS A 140 41.51 -34.51 -9.44
C LYS A 140 42.41 -33.65 -10.35
N ASP A 141 43.59 -34.13 -10.72
CA ASP A 141 44.52 -33.42 -11.61
C ASP A 141 44.13 -33.51 -13.09
N ARG A 142 43.16 -34.35 -13.45
CA ARG A 142 42.68 -34.51 -14.82
C ARG A 142 41.39 -33.73 -15.01
N PHE A 143 41.49 -32.60 -15.70
CA PHE A 143 40.35 -31.76 -16.03
C PHE A 143 40.49 -31.10 -17.40
N ILE A 144 39.37 -30.60 -17.92
CA ILE A 144 39.31 -29.70 -19.08
C ILE A 144 38.44 -28.49 -18.74
N GLU A 145 38.83 -27.30 -19.20
CA GLU A 145 37.98 -26.10 -19.10
C GLU A 145 36.72 -26.29 -19.96
N PHE A 146 35.55 -25.87 -19.47
CA PHE A 146 34.28 -25.99 -20.18
C PHE A 146 34.31 -25.30 -21.54
N SER A 147 34.92 -24.11 -21.64
CA SER A 147 35.09 -23.39 -22.91
C SER A 147 35.94 -24.18 -23.90
N LYS A 148 36.98 -24.88 -23.43
CA LYS A 148 37.82 -25.74 -24.27
C LYS A 148 37.09 -27.00 -24.71
N ALA A 149 36.25 -27.57 -23.84
CA ALA A 149 35.38 -28.68 -24.19
C ALA A 149 34.32 -28.29 -25.24
N ALA A 150 33.75 -27.08 -25.12
CA ALA A 150 32.81 -26.51 -26.09
C ALA A 150 33.50 -26.23 -27.44
N GLU A 151 34.66 -25.59 -27.44
CA GLU A 151 35.49 -25.32 -28.61
C GLU A 151 35.86 -26.63 -29.34
N LYS A 152 36.34 -27.65 -28.61
CA LYS A 152 36.69 -28.95 -29.18
C LYS A 152 35.48 -29.64 -29.80
N SER A 153 34.32 -29.58 -29.14
CA SER A 153 33.08 -30.15 -29.67
C SER A 153 32.61 -29.44 -30.94
N TYR A 154 32.76 -28.10 -31.01
CA TYR A 154 32.47 -27.32 -32.20
C TYR A 154 33.33 -27.74 -33.40
N TRP A 155 34.65 -27.87 -33.22
CA TRP A 155 35.56 -28.28 -34.29
C TRP A 155 35.36 -29.73 -34.75
N GLN A 156 34.73 -30.57 -33.92
CA GLN A 156 34.29 -31.92 -34.32
C GLN A 156 32.89 -31.95 -34.95
N GLY A 157 32.28 -30.79 -35.24
CA GLY A 157 30.98 -30.70 -35.89
C GLY A 157 29.81 -31.14 -35.01
N ILE A 158 29.96 -31.11 -33.68
CA ILE A 158 28.93 -31.53 -32.75
C ILE A 158 27.93 -30.41 -32.52
N ASN A 159 26.64 -30.70 -32.69
CA ASN A 159 25.56 -29.77 -32.35
C ASN A 159 25.43 -29.61 -30.83
N LEU A 160 25.82 -28.44 -30.30
CA LEU A 160 25.70 -28.08 -28.89
C LEU A 160 24.42 -27.29 -28.53
N SER A 161 23.40 -27.36 -29.39
CA SER A 161 22.04 -26.89 -29.12
C SER A 161 21.09 -28.07 -28.94
N ALA A 162 20.30 -28.05 -27.87
CA ALA A 162 19.30 -29.07 -27.59
C ALA A 162 17.96 -28.44 -27.23
N TYR A 163 16.91 -29.08 -27.75
CA TYR A 163 15.53 -28.86 -27.36
C TYR A 163 15.17 -29.86 -26.27
N GLY A 164 14.74 -29.37 -25.12
CA GLY A 164 14.28 -30.18 -23.99
C GLY A 164 12.77 -30.12 -23.86
N TRP A 165 12.17 -31.23 -23.44
CA TRP A 165 10.73 -31.36 -23.28
C TRP A 165 10.39 -32.08 -21.99
N PHE A 166 9.64 -31.41 -21.12
CA PHE A 166 9.06 -32.05 -19.94
C PHE A 166 7.57 -32.30 -20.16
N LYS A 167 7.13 -33.49 -19.77
CA LYS A 167 5.72 -33.85 -19.61
C LYS A 167 5.53 -34.42 -18.21
N GLY A 168 4.65 -33.79 -17.44
CA GLY A 168 4.25 -34.24 -16.12
C GLY A 168 3.61 -35.63 -16.15
N PRO A 169 3.59 -36.33 -15.01
CA PRO A 169 2.95 -37.64 -14.91
C PRO A 169 1.45 -37.52 -15.19
N LYS A 170 0.84 -38.64 -15.60
CA LYS A 170 -0.60 -38.69 -15.84
C LYS A 170 -1.33 -38.54 -14.50
N VAL A 171 -2.20 -37.53 -14.43
CA VAL A 171 -3.17 -37.28 -13.36
C VAL A 171 -4.58 -37.54 -13.89
N GLY A 172 -5.56 -37.66 -12.99
CA GLY A 172 -6.93 -37.96 -13.38
C GLY A 172 -7.93 -37.49 -12.35
N TRP A 173 -9.10 -37.08 -12.85
CA TRP A 173 -10.23 -36.58 -12.09
C TRP A 173 -11.51 -37.00 -12.80
N ASP A 174 -12.44 -37.55 -12.03
CA ASP A 174 -13.78 -37.87 -12.48
C ASP A 174 -14.71 -36.72 -12.10
N GLU A 175 -15.25 -36.02 -13.11
CA GLU A 175 -16.09 -34.83 -12.92
C GLU A 175 -17.45 -35.15 -12.28
N GLU A 176 -17.95 -36.38 -12.41
CA GLU A 176 -19.25 -36.77 -11.84
C GLU A 176 -19.14 -37.06 -10.34
N THR A 177 -18.04 -37.69 -9.93
CA THR A 177 -17.82 -38.14 -8.54
C THR A 177 -16.93 -37.19 -7.73
N GLY A 178 -16.16 -36.33 -8.39
CA GLY A 178 -15.16 -35.48 -7.77
C GLY A 178 -13.99 -36.28 -7.16
N GLN A 179 -13.64 -37.41 -7.77
CA GLN A 179 -12.59 -38.31 -7.26
C GLN A 179 -11.44 -38.47 -8.25
N GLY A 180 -10.22 -38.57 -7.72
CA GLY A 180 -9.03 -38.88 -8.50
C GLY A 180 -7.75 -38.28 -7.94
N ASN A 181 -6.62 -38.68 -8.51
CA ASN A 181 -5.32 -38.06 -8.23
C ASN A 181 -5.18 -36.82 -9.11
N ALA A 182 -5.79 -35.72 -8.67
CA ALA A 182 -5.89 -34.49 -9.45
C ALA A 182 -4.54 -33.77 -9.65
N TYR A 183 -3.59 -33.93 -8.73
CA TYR A 183 -2.28 -33.28 -8.79
C TYR A 183 -1.18 -34.28 -8.45
N PHE A 184 0.00 -34.07 -9.02
CA PHE A 184 1.18 -34.90 -8.77
C PHE A 184 2.22 -34.24 -7.86
N THR A 185 2.02 -32.97 -7.51
CA THR A 185 2.85 -32.23 -6.56
C THR A 185 1.98 -31.34 -5.68
N TYR A 186 2.36 -31.25 -4.41
CA TYR A 186 1.66 -30.48 -3.39
C TYR A 186 2.65 -29.68 -2.56
N VAL A 187 2.32 -28.41 -2.34
CA VAL A 187 3.03 -27.51 -1.42
C VAL A 187 2.21 -27.39 -0.15
N TYR A 188 2.88 -27.55 0.98
CA TYR A 188 2.31 -27.36 2.29
C TYR A 188 2.79 -26.03 2.86
N GLY A 189 1.91 -25.32 3.57
CA GLY A 189 2.27 -24.06 4.19
C GLY A 189 1.57 -23.85 5.52
N CYS A 190 2.22 -23.09 6.40
CA CYS A 190 1.66 -22.60 7.65
C CYS A 190 2.05 -21.14 7.83
N GLN A 191 1.10 -20.28 8.17
CA GLN A 191 1.38 -18.90 8.57
C GLN A 191 0.78 -18.61 9.94
N ILE A 192 1.53 -17.87 10.75
CA ILE A 192 1.10 -17.37 12.06
C ILE A 192 1.07 -15.85 12.03
N ALA A 193 -0.07 -15.26 12.31
CA ALA A 193 -0.25 -13.82 12.45
C ALA A 193 -0.32 -13.44 13.93
N GLN A 194 0.44 -12.42 14.30
CA GLN A 194 0.35 -11.73 15.59
C GLN A 194 -0.21 -10.33 15.35
N ILE A 195 -1.29 -9.98 16.05
CA ILE A 195 -2.00 -8.72 15.83
C ILE A 195 -2.33 -8.02 17.14
N LYS A 196 -2.45 -6.69 17.05
CA LYS A 196 -3.09 -5.82 18.03
C LYS A 196 -4.38 -5.25 17.44
N VAL A 197 -5.47 -5.35 18.20
CA VAL A 197 -6.79 -4.84 17.81
C VAL A 197 -7.20 -3.72 18.74
N ASP A 198 -7.48 -2.54 18.18
CA ASP A 198 -8.14 -1.46 18.90
C ASP A 198 -9.65 -1.69 18.88
N THR A 199 -10.18 -2.22 19.99
CA THR A 199 -11.61 -2.56 20.12
C THR A 199 -12.52 -1.32 20.11
N PHE A 200 -11.98 -0.11 20.29
CA PHE A 200 -12.76 1.12 20.24
C PHE A 200 -12.96 1.64 18.80
N THR A 201 -12.12 1.22 17.86
CA THR A 201 -12.14 1.70 16.47
C THR A 201 -12.31 0.58 15.44
N GLY A 202 -12.04 -0.66 15.82
CA GLY A 202 -11.97 -1.81 14.92
C GLY A 202 -10.66 -1.91 14.13
N LYS A 203 -9.66 -1.07 14.43
CA LYS A 203 -8.39 -1.07 13.71
C LYS A 203 -7.55 -2.28 14.10
N ILE A 204 -7.06 -3.00 13.09
CA ILE A 204 -6.09 -4.09 13.23
C ILE A 204 -4.71 -3.54 12.87
N GLU A 205 -3.75 -3.78 13.76
CA GLU A 205 -2.32 -3.59 13.51
C GLU A 205 -1.67 -4.96 13.53
N ILE A 206 -0.94 -5.31 12.48
CA ILE A 206 -0.18 -6.56 12.43
C ILE A 206 1.19 -6.28 13.03
N GLU A 207 1.61 -7.11 13.96
CA GLU A 207 2.90 -6.97 14.65
C GLU A 207 3.97 -7.83 14.00
N LYS A 208 3.62 -9.07 13.64
CA LYS A 208 4.52 -10.03 12.99
C LYS A 208 3.74 -11.09 12.22
N ILE A 209 4.31 -11.55 11.11
CA ILE A 209 3.86 -12.77 10.43
C ILE A 209 5.04 -13.73 10.28
N THR A 210 4.91 -14.94 10.80
CA THR A 210 5.84 -16.05 10.50
C THR A 210 5.22 -16.94 9.44
N ALA A 211 5.96 -17.21 8.36
CA ALA A 211 5.45 -17.93 7.21
C ALA A 211 6.38 -19.08 6.83
N ALA A 212 5.93 -20.31 7.09
CA ALA A 212 6.64 -21.53 6.77
C ALA A 212 6.03 -22.22 5.56
N HIS A 213 6.86 -22.56 4.57
CA HIS A 213 6.41 -23.22 3.34
C HIS A 213 7.34 -24.39 2.98
N ASP A 214 6.74 -25.53 2.63
CA ASP A 214 7.43 -26.65 1.99
C ASP A 214 7.71 -26.30 0.53
N VAL A 215 8.98 -26.02 0.24
CA VAL A 215 9.44 -25.55 -1.06
C VAL A 215 10.17 -26.64 -1.85
N GLY A 216 10.19 -27.87 -1.33
CA GLY A 216 10.99 -28.94 -1.91
C GLY A 216 12.49 -28.70 -1.76
N LYS A 217 13.14 -28.32 -2.85
CA LYS A 217 14.52 -27.81 -2.89
C LYS A 217 14.50 -26.33 -3.24
N VAL A 218 15.20 -25.52 -2.45
CA VAL A 218 15.39 -24.10 -2.74
C VAL A 218 16.37 -23.95 -3.91
N ILE A 219 15.87 -23.51 -5.06
CA ILE A 219 16.71 -23.12 -6.21
C ILE A 219 17.36 -21.77 -5.92
N ASN A 220 16.54 -20.74 -5.66
CA ASN A 220 16.99 -19.40 -5.36
C ASN A 220 16.39 -18.92 -4.04
N ARG A 221 17.22 -18.84 -2.98
CA ARG A 221 16.76 -18.46 -1.65
C ARG A 221 16.16 -17.05 -1.60
N LEU A 222 16.86 -16.06 -2.18
CA LEU A 222 16.39 -14.68 -2.20
C LEU A 222 15.06 -14.55 -2.97
N GLY A 223 14.94 -15.26 -4.10
CA GLY A 223 13.70 -15.31 -4.87
C GLY A 223 12.55 -15.96 -4.09
N ALA A 224 12.83 -17.06 -3.39
CA ALA A 224 11.84 -17.76 -2.60
C ALA A 224 11.34 -16.93 -1.40
N GLU A 225 12.26 -16.31 -0.65
CA GLU A 225 11.92 -15.37 0.43
C GLU A 225 11.13 -14.17 -0.13
N GLY A 226 11.52 -13.63 -1.29
CA GLY A 226 10.80 -12.58 -2.01
C GLY A 226 9.34 -12.95 -2.34
N GLN A 227 9.08 -14.18 -2.77
CA GLN A 227 7.72 -14.68 -2.99
C GLN A 227 6.92 -14.74 -1.69
N ILE A 228 7.52 -15.17 -0.58
CA ILE A 228 6.86 -15.17 0.74
C ILE A 228 6.51 -13.73 1.17
N TYR A 229 7.45 -12.79 1.06
CA TYR A 229 7.20 -11.39 1.39
C TYR A 229 6.06 -10.78 0.56
N GLY A 230 6.07 -11.03 -0.75
CA GLY A 230 5.03 -10.56 -1.67
C GLY A 230 3.67 -11.20 -1.40
N GLY A 231 3.63 -12.52 -1.26
CA GLY A 231 2.42 -13.29 -0.99
C GLY A 231 1.77 -12.91 0.34
N VAL A 232 2.57 -12.79 1.41
CA VAL A 232 2.07 -12.33 2.72
C VAL A 232 1.51 -10.92 2.64
N THR A 233 2.20 -10.01 1.95
CA THR A 233 1.75 -8.63 1.75
C THR A 233 0.41 -8.58 1.01
N GLN A 234 0.29 -9.34 -0.09
CA GLN A 234 -0.94 -9.41 -0.86
C GLN A 234 -2.07 -10.09 -0.08
N GLY A 235 -1.75 -11.10 0.74
CA GLY A 235 -2.72 -11.80 1.59
C GLY A 235 -3.26 -10.93 2.72
N PHE A 236 -2.43 -10.02 3.26
CA PHE A 236 -2.89 -8.95 4.16
C PHE A 236 -3.85 -8.00 3.45
N GLY A 237 -3.49 -7.54 2.24
CA GLY A 237 -4.34 -6.70 1.40
C GLY A 237 -5.72 -7.35 1.21
N TYR A 238 -5.74 -8.57 0.70
CA TYR A 238 -6.94 -9.37 0.48
C TYR A 238 -7.79 -9.56 1.74
N GLY A 239 -7.16 -9.81 2.89
CA GLY A 239 -7.86 -10.09 4.15
C GLY A 239 -8.41 -8.85 4.86
N VAL A 240 -7.81 -7.67 4.70
CA VAL A 240 -8.06 -6.51 5.59
C VAL A 240 -8.38 -5.21 4.84
N LEU A 241 -7.80 -4.99 3.65
CA LEU A 241 -7.85 -3.69 2.97
C LEU A 241 -8.66 -3.71 1.67
N GLU A 242 -8.42 -4.68 0.81
CA GLU A 242 -8.91 -4.73 -0.57
C GLU A 242 -10.41 -5.04 -0.62
N ASP A 243 -11.23 -4.01 -0.90
CA ASP A 243 -12.68 -4.12 -1.04
C ASP A 243 -13.09 -3.84 -2.49
N TYR A 244 -13.34 -4.91 -3.24
CA TYR A 244 -13.87 -4.84 -4.61
C TYR A 244 -15.39 -4.63 -4.58
N ASN A 245 -15.79 -3.39 -4.32
CA ASN A 245 -17.20 -3.03 -4.15
C ASN A 245 -17.92 -2.94 -5.51
N ILE A 246 -18.87 -3.86 -5.73
CA ILE A 246 -19.80 -3.84 -6.87
C ILE A 246 -21.19 -3.46 -6.38
N GLN A 247 -21.82 -2.48 -7.02
CA GLN A 247 -23.20 -2.11 -6.75
C GLN A 247 -23.98 -2.02 -8.06
N LYS A 248 -25.07 -2.79 -8.17
CA LYS A 248 -25.92 -2.86 -9.38
C LYS A 248 -25.12 -3.15 -10.66
N GLY A 249 -24.17 -4.09 -10.57
CA GLY A 249 -23.29 -4.44 -11.69
C GLY A 249 -22.19 -3.43 -12.01
N GLU A 250 -22.11 -2.30 -11.28
CA GLU A 250 -21.04 -1.32 -11.47
C GLU A 250 -19.96 -1.43 -10.39
N VAL A 251 -18.71 -1.50 -10.83
CA VAL A 251 -17.53 -1.41 -9.97
C VAL A 251 -17.43 0.02 -9.42
N LYS A 252 -17.43 0.14 -8.09
CA LYS A 252 -17.33 1.43 -7.39
C LYS A 252 -15.92 1.78 -6.96
N SER A 253 -15.03 0.80 -6.85
CA SER A 253 -13.60 1.01 -6.54
C SER A 253 -12.81 1.06 -7.84
N GLN A 254 -12.73 2.23 -8.49
CA GLN A 254 -12.17 2.34 -9.85
C GLN A 254 -10.70 2.77 -9.88
N ASN A 255 -10.14 3.12 -8.72
CA ASN A 255 -8.80 3.67 -8.60
C ASN A 255 -8.20 3.36 -7.20
N PHE A 256 -6.89 3.53 -7.02
CA PHE A 256 -6.17 3.08 -5.80
C PHE A 256 -6.35 3.98 -4.56
N ASP A 257 -7.09 5.07 -4.68
CA ASP A 257 -7.61 5.85 -3.55
C ASP A 257 -8.90 5.24 -2.97
N GLU A 258 -9.60 4.39 -3.73
CA GLU A 258 -10.80 3.66 -3.33
C GLU A 258 -10.52 2.16 -3.11
N TYR A 259 -9.72 1.54 -3.99
CA TYR A 259 -9.22 0.18 -3.85
C TYR A 259 -7.89 0.18 -3.10
N LEU A 260 -7.97 -0.05 -1.78
CA LEU A 260 -6.83 0.11 -0.90
C LEU A 260 -5.91 -1.11 -0.95
N ILE A 261 -4.79 -0.98 -1.63
CA ILE A 261 -3.65 -1.90 -1.50
C ILE A 261 -2.81 -1.52 -0.26
N PRO A 262 -2.11 -2.49 0.36
CA PRO A 262 -1.14 -2.22 1.42
C PRO A 262 -0.04 -1.24 0.99
N THR A 263 0.34 -0.35 1.88
CA THR A 263 1.56 0.46 1.77
C THR A 263 2.66 -0.12 2.65
N THR A 264 3.89 0.33 2.45
CA THR A 264 5.05 -0.07 3.26
C THR A 264 4.91 0.25 4.75
N LYS A 265 3.96 1.11 5.15
CA LYS A 265 3.68 1.44 6.56
C LYS A 265 2.67 0.50 7.22
N GLU A 266 2.06 -0.40 6.47
CA GLU A 266 1.21 -1.46 7.02
C GLU A 266 1.92 -2.82 7.15
N ILE A 267 3.04 -3.02 6.44
CA ILE A 267 3.71 -4.32 6.42
C ILE A 267 4.63 -4.47 7.65
N PRO A 268 4.40 -5.49 8.49
CA PRO A 268 5.19 -5.75 9.69
C PRO A 268 6.50 -6.49 9.37
N GLU A 269 7.20 -6.94 10.41
CA GLU A 269 8.20 -7.99 10.25
C GLU A 269 7.53 -9.26 9.69
N ILE A 270 8.11 -9.79 8.61
CA ILE A 270 7.75 -11.08 8.02
C ILE A 270 8.95 -12.01 8.19
N ASP A 271 8.72 -13.18 8.78
CA ASP A 271 9.74 -14.17 9.09
C ASP A 271 9.53 -15.42 8.21
N PRO A 272 10.24 -15.53 7.07
CA PRO A 272 10.10 -16.64 6.14
C PRO A 272 10.90 -17.87 6.59
N ILE A 273 10.23 -19.04 6.59
CA ILE A 273 10.84 -20.34 6.88
C ILE A 273 10.68 -21.24 5.66
N LEU A 274 11.79 -21.59 5.02
CA LEU A 274 11.82 -22.50 3.88
C LEU A 274 12.07 -23.92 4.38
N ILE A 275 11.08 -24.80 4.21
CA ILE A 275 11.18 -26.22 4.57
C ILE A 275 11.58 -26.99 3.30
N GLU A 276 12.73 -27.67 3.35
CA GLU A 276 13.20 -28.48 2.23
C GLU A 276 12.76 -29.95 2.34
N ASN A 277 11.73 -30.33 1.58
CA ASN A 277 11.22 -31.70 1.47
C ASN A 277 11.11 -32.13 -0.02
N PRO A 278 12.18 -32.74 -0.60
CA PRO A 278 12.32 -32.91 -2.05
C PRO A 278 11.12 -33.54 -2.76
N ASP A 279 10.67 -32.90 -3.84
CA ASP A 279 9.61 -33.40 -4.71
C ASP A 279 10.18 -34.30 -5.82
N LYS A 280 9.62 -35.50 -5.97
CA LYS A 280 10.07 -36.48 -6.97
C LYS A 280 10.05 -35.95 -8.41
N PHE A 281 9.11 -35.07 -8.74
CA PHE A 281 8.90 -34.55 -10.09
C PHE A 281 9.48 -33.14 -10.28
N GLY A 282 10.03 -32.56 -9.22
CA GLY A 282 10.63 -31.23 -9.24
C GLY A 282 12.06 -31.19 -9.77
N PRO A 283 12.49 -30.10 -10.42
CA PRO A 283 13.88 -29.95 -10.80
C PRO A 283 14.76 -29.93 -9.54
N PHE A 284 15.65 -30.93 -9.40
CA PHE A 284 16.46 -31.17 -8.20
C PHE A 284 15.64 -31.34 -6.90
N GLY A 285 14.36 -31.70 -6.99
CA GLY A 285 13.48 -31.77 -5.83
C GLY A 285 12.69 -30.50 -5.54
N ALA A 286 12.78 -29.45 -6.37
CA ALA A 286 12.11 -28.17 -6.13
C ALA A 286 10.58 -28.23 -6.31
N LYS A 287 9.87 -27.54 -5.42
CA LYS A 287 8.45 -27.20 -5.59
C LYS A 287 8.33 -25.70 -5.90
N SER A 288 7.14 -25.27 -6.30
CA SER A 288 6.87 -23.87 -6.63
C SER A 288 6.03 -23.19 -5.57
N ILE A 289 6.35 -21.94 -5.21
CA ILE A 289 5.68 -21.23 -4.12
C ILE A 289 5.04 -19.91 -4.53
N GLY A 290 4.76 -19.72 -5.82
CA GLY A 290 4.22 -18.45 -6.32
C GLY A 290 2.91 -18.07 -5.63
N GLU A 291 1.92 -18.95 -5.70
CA GLU A 291 0.58 -18.69 -5.14
C GLU A 291 0.36 -19.22 -3.70
N PRO A 292 0.97 -20.33 -3.23
CA PRO A 292 0.81 -20.83 -1.86
C PRO A 292 1.19 -19.83 -0.74
N THR A 293 1.97 -18.80 -1.06
CA THR A 293 2.41 -17.78 -0.10
C THR A 293 1.32 -16.76 0.24
N LEU A 294 0.30 -16.61 -0.63
CA LEU A 294 -0.81 -15.66 -0.47
C LEU A 294 -1.93 -16.19 0.44
N GLU A 295 -2.35 -17.43 0.20
CA GLU A 295 -3.67 -17.96 0.59
C GLU A 295 -3.90 -18.09 2.11
N LEU A 296 -2.82 -18.09 2.89
CA LEU A 296 -2.84 -18.36 4.31
C LEU A 296 -3.04 -17.10 5.16
N THR A 297 -2.57 -15.95 4.69
CA THR A 297 -2.38 -14.75 5.52
C THR A 297 -3.70 -14.20 6.06
N SER A 298 -4.70 -14.07 5.19
CA SER A 298 -6.02 -13.53 5.56
C SER A 298 -6.70 -14.40 6.63
N ALA A 299 -6.61 -15.73 6.49
CA ALA A 299 -7.14 -16.69 7.45
C ALA A 299 -6.39 -16.64 8.78
N ALA A 300 -5.05 -16.54 8.77
CA ALA A 300 -4.25 -16.42 9.98
C ALA A 300 -4.61 -15.14 10.76
N ILE A 301 -4.75 -14.00 10.07
CA ILE A 301 -5.19 -12.73 10.67
C ILE A 301 -6.60 -12.85 11.25
N ASN A 302 -7.54 -13.49 10.53
CA ASN A 302 -8.91 -13.67 11.01
C ASN A 302 -8.96 -14.58 12.26
N ASN A 303 -8.14 -15.63 12.30
CA ASN A 303 -8.00 -16.48 13.48
C ASN A 303 -7.38 -15.73 14.66
N ALA A 304 -6.41 -14.85 14.40
CA ALA A 304 -5.81 -13.99 15.41
C ALA A 304 -6.82 -12.97 15.96
N LEU A 305 -7.68 -12.43 15.08
CA LEU A 305 -8.79 -11.57 15.48
C LEU A 305 -9.77 -12.31 16.37
N LYS A 306 -10.19 -13.53 15.98
CA LYS A 306 -11.05 -14.37 16.82
C LYS A 306 -10.42 -14.58 18.20
N PHE A 307 -9.12 -14.90 18.27
CA PHE A 307 -8.41 -15.06 19.53
C PHE A 307 -8.47 -13.77 20.37
N ALA A 308 -8.21 -12.61 19.77
CA ALA A 308 -8.19 -11.33 20.46
C ALA A 308 -9.58 -10.91 20.99
N VAL A 309 -10.64 -11.04 20.18
CA VAL A 309 -11.96 -10.45 20.50
C VAL A 309 -13.04 -11.47 20.87
N GLY A 310 -12.77 -12.77 20.71
CA GLY A 310 -13.70 -13.86 21.01
C GLY A 310 -14.85 -14.01 20.00
N LYS A 311 -14.81 -13.31 18.86
CA LYS A 311 -15.86 -13.35 17.83
C LYS A 311 -15.29 -13.83 16.50
N HIS A 312 -16.06 -14.68 15.82
CA HIS A 312 -15.75 -15.08 14.45
C HIS A 312 -16.15 -13.99 13.46
N SER A 313 -15.27 -13.70 12.48
CA SER A 313 -15.69 -13.05 11.24
C SER A 313 -15.74 -14.08 10.13
N TYR A 314 -16.89 -14.15 9.44
CA TYR A 314 -17.08 -14.99 8.25
C TYR A 314 -17.04 -14.18 6.96
N GLN A 315 -16.59 -12.92 7.04
CA GLN A 315 -16.51 -12.00 5.92
C GLN A 315 -15.18 -11.26 5.93
N ILE A 316 -14.57 -11.20 4.74
CA ILE A 316 -13.43 -10.33 4.42
C ILE A 316 -13.87 -9.30 3.36
N PRO A 317 -13.20 -8.14 3.27
CA PRO A 317 -12.09 -7.71 4.12
C PRO A 317 -12.53 -7.37 5.56
N LEU A 318 -11.61 -7.53 6.52
CA LEU A 318 -11.75 -7.15 7.93
C LEU A 318 -11.64 -5.62 8.09
N THR A 319 -12.60 -4.89 7.51
CA THR A 319 -12.68 -3.43 7.64
C THR A 319 -12.88 -3.02 9.10
N LEU A 320 -12.68 -1.73 9.40
CA LEU A 320 -12.93 -1.19 10.73
C LEU A 320 -14.36 -1.50 11.21
N GLU A 321 -15.34 -1.36 10.32
CA GLU A 321 -16.73 -1.69 10.58
C GLU A 321 -16.95 -3.19 10.76
N GLN A 322 -16.32 -4.04 9.95
CA GLN A 322 -16.42 -5.49 10.09
C GLN A 322 -15.91 -5.95 11.45
N VAL A 323 -14.79 -5.40 11.92
CA VAL A 323 -14.20 -5.73 13.22
C VAL A 323 -15.04 -5.18 14.37
N TYR A 324 -15.53 -3.94 14.25
CA TYR A 324 -16.25 -3.26 15.33
C TYR A 324 -17.71 -3.73 15.45
N LEU A 325 -18.44 -3.82 14.33
CA LEU A 325 -19.87 -4.17 14.28
C LEU A 325 -20.15 -5.63 13.92
N GLY A 326 -19.18 -6.35 13.35
CA GLY A 326 -19.41 -7.68 12.76
C GLY A 326 -20.00 -7.65 11.35
N LYS A 327 -20.17 -6.46 10.75
CA LYS A 327 -20.69 -6.27 9.40
C LYS A 327 -20.04 -5.08 8.70
N ASN A 328 -19.82 -5.19 7.40
CA ASN A 328 -19.40 -4.08 6.57
C ASN A 328 -20.56 -3.09 6.35
N LEU A 329 -20.31 -1.80 6.57
CA LEU A 329 -21.27 -0.75 6.22
C LEU A 329 -21.03 -0.30 4.78
N ARG A 330 -22.07 -0.37 3.94
CA ARG A 330 -22.03 0.12 2.56
C ARG A 330 -22.86 1.39 2.43
N LYS A 331 -22.31 2.37 1.71
CA LYS A 331 -23.08 3.55 1.35
C LYS A 331 -24.30 3.11 0.52
N PRO A 332 -25.53 3.44 0.94
CA PRO A 332 -26.72 3.12 0.14
C PRO A 332 -26.64 3.88 -1.18
N ALA A 333 -27.06 3.23 -2.28
CA ALA A 333 -27.14 3.87 -3.58
C ALA A 333 -28.04 5.11 -3.49
N ARG A 334 -27.56 6.26 -4.02
CA ARG A 334 -28.40 7.47 -4.06
C ARG A 334 -29.64 7.20 -4.91
N GLN A 335 -30.79 7.81 -4.58
CA GLN A 335 -31.98 7.75 -5.46
C GLN A 335 -31.64 8.16 -6.90
N SER A 336 -30.77 9.16 -7.08
CA SER A 336 -30.25 9.55 -8.40
C SER A 336 -29.48 8.44 -9.13
N GLU A 337 -28.73 7.59 -8.41
CA GLU A 337 -28.03 6.42 -8.97
C GLU A 337 -28.99 5.25 -9.27
N VAL A 338 -30.19 5.25 -8.67
CA VAL A 338 -31.28 4.32 -8.99
C VAL A 338 -32.05 4.77 -10.23
N PHE A 339 -32.27 6.08 -10.38
CA PHE A 339 -32.98 6.68 -11.51
C PHE A 339 -32.11 6.88 -12.77
N HIS A 340 -30.79 7.04 -12.63
CA HIS A 340 -29.88 7.31 -13.77
C HIS A 340 -29.62 6.11 -14.70
N HIS A 341 -30.10 4.91 -14.40
CA HIS A 341 -30.05 3.79 -15.33
C HIS A 341 -30.86 4.03 -16.64
N SER A 342 -31.67 5.09 -16.74
CA SER A 342 -32.39 5.42 -17.99
C SER A 342 -31.70 6.46 -18.89
N LYS A 343 -30.66 7.17 -18.43
CA LYS A 343 -29.98 8.21 -19.23
C LYS A 343 -28.51 8.35 -18.86
N MET A 344 -27.64 7.53 -19.45
CA MET A 344 -26.24 7.90 -19.66
C MET A 344 -25.89 7.84 -21.14
N LYS A 345 -25.80 9.00 -21.79
CA LYS A 345 -25.06 9.20 -23.03
C LYS A 345 -23.56 9.15 -22.69
N THR A 346 -22.90 8.07 -23.09
CA THR A 346 -21.43 7.91 -23.27
C THR A 346 -20.52 8.28 -22.09
N LYS A 347 -19.86 7.28 -21.49
CA LYS A 347 -18.62 7.46 -20.71
C LYS A 347 -17.57 8.13 -21.60
N GLN A 348 -17.33 9.42 -21.41
CA GLN A 348 -16.32 10.18 -22.16
C GLN A 348 -14.94 10.03 -21.50
N VAL A 349 -13.90 9.91 -22.33
CA VAL A 349 -12.51 9.83 -21.90
C VAL A 349 -12.09 11.18 -21.31
N LEU A 350 -11.61 11.16 -20.06
CA LEU A 350 -11.05 12.32 -19.36
C LEU A 350 -9.82 12.83 -20.13
N ARG A 351 -9.89 14.01 -20.76
CA ARG A 351 -8.75 14.63 -21.45
C ARG A 351 -8.37 15.94 -20.76
N THR A 352 -7.07 16.18 -20.60
CA THR A 352 -6.48 17.41 -20.02
C THR A 352 -6.55 18.63 -20.95
N ASN A 353 -7.29 18.54 -22.06
CA ASN A 353 -7.17 19.49 -23.18
C ASN A 353 -7.82 20.85 -22.91
N ASN A 354 -8.53 21.02 -21.79
CA ASN A 354 -9.36 22.20 -21.51
C ASN A 354 -8.91 22.97 -20.25
N ILE A 355 -7.59 23.05 -19.99
CA ILE A 355 -7.03 23.85 -18.88
C ILE A 355 -6.16 24.97 -19.45
N LYS A 356 -6.47 26.22 -19.10
CA LYS A 356 -5.62 27.39 -19.37
C LYS A 356 -5.07 27.91 -18.06
N THR A 357 -3.74 28.03 -17.97
CA THR A 357 -3.06 28.57 -16.78
C THR A 357 -2.43 29.92 -17.09
N ILE A 358 -2.48 30.84 -16.13
CA ILE A 358 -1.73 32.10 -16.14
C ILE A 358 -0.89 32.14 -14.87
N THR A 359 0.40 32.47 -14.97
CA THR A 359 1.29 32.63 -13.82
C THR A 359 1.66 34.11 -13.71
N PRO A 360 1.20 34.83 -12.66
CA PRO A 360 1.53 36.23 -12.45
C PRO A 360 2.99 36.39 -11.99
N LYS A 361 3.55 37.60 -12.16
CA LYS A 361 4.93 37.91 -11.76
C LYS A 361 5.07 38.13 -10.26
N ASN A 362 4.06 38.74 -9.65
CA ASN A 362 3.98 39.09 -8.23
C ASN A 362 2.49 39.13 -7.81
N LEU A 363 2.22 39.34 -6.52
CA LEU A 363 0.88 39.39 -5.96
C LEU A 363 0.03 40.52 -6.54
N GLU A 364 0.61 41.70 -6.73
CA GLU A 364 -0.11 42.85 -7.31
C GLU A 364 -0.66 42.53 -8.71
N ASN A 365 0.19 41.94 -9.56
CA ASN A 365 -0.23 41.48 -10.88
C ASN A 365 -1.26 40.33 -10.81
N ALA A 366 -1.17 39.46 -9.80
CA ALA A 366 -2.17 38.41 -9.58
C ALA A 366 -3.56 38.99 -9.28
N LEU A 367 -3.63 40.00 -8.41
CA LEU A 367 -4.86 40.70 -8.03
C LEU A 367 -5.43 41.49 -9.20
N GLU A 368 -4.58 42.13 -10.00
CA GLU A 368 -4.99 42.82 -11.22
C GLU A 368 -5.67 41.87 -12.21
N ILE A 369 -5.05 40.71 -12.49
CA ILE A 369 -5.61 39.69 -13.38
C ILE A 369 -6.96 39.17 -12.86
N LEU A 370 -7.05 38.93 -11.54
CA LEU A 370 -8.24 38.40 -10.89
C LEU A 370 -9.42 39.40 -10.90
N SER A 371 -9.13 40.71 -10.86
CA SER A 371 -10.15 41.77 -10.96
C SER A 371 -10.85 41.83 -12.33
N GLY A 372 -10.17 41.39 -13.40
CA GLY A 372 -10.68 41.49 -14.77
C GLY A 372 -11.46 40.26 -15.27
N LYS A 373 -11.17 39.05 -14.75
CA LYS A 373 -11.83 37.80 -15.17
C LYS A 373 -11.90 36.79 -14.02
N LYS A 374 -12.87 35.89 -14.10
CA LYS A 374 -13.03 34.79 -13.14
C LYS A 374 -11.96 33.70 -13.36
N PHE A 375 -11.06 33.55 -12.41
CA PHE A 375 -10.08 32.45 -12.34
C PHE A 375 -10.31 31.60 -11.09
N GLN A 376 -9.95 30.33 -11.16
CA GLN A 376 -9.71 29.54 -9.96
C GLN A 376 -8.23 29.64 -9.58
N ILE A 377 -7.96 29.83 -8.28
CA ILE A 377 -6.60 29.92 -7.78
C ILE A 377 -5.95 28.54 -7.73
N LEU A 378 -4.78 28.42 -8.36
CA LEU A 378 -3.96 27.22 -8.35
C LEU A 378 -2.77 27.40 -7.38
N ALA A 379 -2.84 26.72 -6.24
CA ALA A 379 -1.78 26.65 -5.23
C ALA A 379 -1.46 25.18 -4.89
N GLY A 380 -0.47 24.61 -5.55
CA GLY A 380 -0.03 23.22 -5.37
C GLY A 380 -0.71 22.23 -6.34
N GLY A 381 -2.03 22.31 -6.46
CA GLY A 381 -2.79 21.70 -7.56
C GLY A 381 -3.26 20.25 -7.36
N THR A 382 -3.18 19.70 -6.15
CA THR A 382 -3.41 18.27 -5.89
C THR A 382 -4.86 17.84 -6.11
N ASP A 383 -5.83 18.70 -5.78
CA ASP A 383 -7.25 18.39 -5.95
C ASP A 383 -7.84 19.07 -7.19
N ILE A 384 -7.47 20.34 -7.43
CA ILE A 384 -8.04 21.14 -8.52
C ILE A 384 -7.75 20.55 -9.90
N ILE A 385 -6.58 19.94 -10.12
CA ILE A 385 -6.23 19.30 -11.39
C ILE A 385 -7.05 18.01 -11.57
N VAL A 386 -7.28 17.27 -10.49
CA VAL A 386 -8.13 16.07 -10.50
C VAL A 386 -9.58 16.46 -10.80
N GLN A 387 -10.11 17.48 -10.14
CA GLN A 387 -11.46 18.01 -10.37
C GLN A 387 -11.62 18.59 -11.79
N ALA A 388 -10.58 19.26 -12.33
CA ALA A 388 -10.60 19.80 -13.68
C ALA A 388 -10.72 18.70 -14.74
N ARG A 389 -10.09 17.53 -14.53
CA ARG A 389 -10.21 16.39 -15.46
C ARG A 389 -11.65 15.86 -15.58
N MET A 390 -12.47 16.07 -14.56
CA MET A 390 -13.88 15.63 -14.53
C MET A 390 -14.82 16.60 -15.26
N LYS A 391 -14.31 17.72 -15.79
CA LYS A 391 -15.10 18.75 -16.46
C LYS A 391 -14.70 18.88 -17.93
N THR A 392 -15.68 19.17 -18.78
CA THR A 392 -15.48 19.42 -20.22
C THR A 392 -15.32 20.91 -20.54
N GLU A 393 -15.66 21.81 -19.63
CA GLU A 393 -15.54 23.26 -19.83
C GLU A 393 -14.10 23.75 -19.65
N LEU A 394 -13.72 24.83 -20.35
CA LEU A 394 -12.41 25.48 -20.20
C LEU A 394 -12.22 25.96 -18.74
N GLN A 395 -11.24 25.40 -18.04
CA GLN A 395 -10.87 25.83 -16.70
C GLN A 395 -9.76 26.88 -16.77
N ASN A 396 -10.09 28.12 -16.39
CA ASN A 396 -9.11 29.21 -16.27
C ASN A 396 -8.50 29.21 -14.87
N LEU A 397 -7.20 28.93 -14.78
CA LEU A 397 -6.47 28.83 -13.53
C LEU A 397 -5.44 29.96 -13.40
N LEU A 398 -5.41 30.62 -12.24
CA LEU A 398 -4.36 31.59 -11.87
C LEU A 398 -3.38 30.93 -10.91
N ASN A 399 -2.16 30.66 -11.38
CA ASN A 399 -1.13 29.92 -10.65
C ASN A 399 -0.34 30.83 -9.73
N ILE A 400 -0.70 30.86 -8.44
CA ILE A 400 0.02 31.64 -7.42
C ILE A 400 1.17 30.85 -6.77
N TYR A 401 1.35 29.57 -7.12
CA TYR A 401 2.35 28.70 -6.49
C TYR A 401 3.78 29.23 -6.65
N SER A 402 4.08 30.04 -7.67
CA SER A 402 5.43 30.56 -7.91
C SER A 402 5.77 31.84 -7.13
N LEU A 403 4.76 32.50 -6.54
CA LEU A 403 4.95 33.77 -5.83
C LEU A 403 5.73 33.55 -4.53
N GLN A 404 6.88 34.22 -4.40
CA GLN A 404 7.78 34.02 -3.25
C GLN A 404 7.23 34.69 -2.00
N GLU A 405 6.56 35.84 -2.11
CA GLU A 405 5.95 36.52 -0.97
C GLU A 405 4.89 35.65 -0.24
N LEU A 406 4.30 34.66 -0.92
CA LEU A 406 3.31 33.75 -0.34
C LEU A 406 3.92 32.49 0.29
N LYS A 407 5.25 32.34 0.27
CA LYS A 407 5.95 31.14 0.73
C LYS A 407 6.69 31.31 2.05
N GLU A 408 6.62 32.47 2.66
CA GLU A 408 7.37 32.76 3.88
C GLU A 408 6.62 32.38 5.15
N ILE A 409 7.39 32.04 6.18
CA ILE A 409 6.90 31.85 7.55
C ILE A 409 7.64 32.88 8.39
N THR A 410 6.90 33.83 8.97
CA THR A 410 7.48 34.93 9.75
C THR A 410 6.92 34.91 11.17
N GLU A 411 7.75 35.33 12.11
CA GLU A 411 7.40 35.45 13.52
C GLU A 411 7.40 36.93 13.89
N THR A 412 6.26 37.45 14.37
CA THR A 412 6.16 38.80 14.94
C THR A 412 6.21 38.70 16.47
N GLU A 413 5.95 39.79 17.20
CA GLU A 413 5.89 39.73 18.67
C GLU A 413 4.74 38.82 19.15
N ASN A 414 3.55 38.96 18.57
CA ASN A 414 2.30 38.35 19.06
C ASN A 414 1.79 37.17 18.23
N GLU A 415 2.22 37.05 16.97
CA GLU A 415 1.64 36.10 16.02
C GLU A 415 2.71 35.49 15.11
N ILE A 416 2.39 34.33 14.54
CA ILE A 416 3.20 33.65 13.53
C ILE A 416 2.37 33.64 12.24
N ILE A 417 2.95 34.18 11.18
CA ILE A 417 2.29 34.36 9.88
C ILE A 417 2.84 33.32 8.92
N ILE A 418 1.95 32.48 8.40
CA ILE A 418 2.26 31.44 7.42
C ILE A 418 1.70 31.88 6.06
N GLY A 419 2.57 32.09 5.07
CA GLY A 419 2.16 32.36 3.70
C GLY A 419 1.28 31.24 3.11
N SER A 420 0.29 31.60 2.31
CA SER A 420 -0.70 30.64 1.80
C SER A 420 -0.13 29.59 0.84
N ALA A 421 0.98 29.89 0.17
CA ALA A 421 1.69 29.00 -0.74
C ALA A 421 2.79 28.17 -0.05
N VAL A 422 2.94 28.28 1.29
CA VAL A 422 3.80 27.39 2.08
C VAL A 422 3.35 25.95 1.90
N THR A 423 4.28 25.09 1.49
CA THR A 423 4.02 23.65 1.33
C THR A 423 4.00 22.96 2.69
N PHE A 424 3.28 21.84 2.80
CA PHE A 424 3.27 21.07 4.04
C PHE A 424 4.67 20.61 4.44
N SER A 425 5.54 20.27 3.49
CA SER A 425 6.94 19.93 3.80
C SER A 425 7.74 21.10 4.40
N LYS A 426 7.57 22.33 3.88
CA LYS A 426 8.21 23.53 4.47
C LYS A 426 7.63 23.82 5.86
N LEU A 427 6.31 23.65 6.04
CA LEU A 427 5.65 23.85 7.31
C LEU A 427 6.14 22.88 8.39
N ILE A 428 6.18 21.58 8.08
CA ILE A 428 6.56 20.51 9.01
C ILE A 428 8.02 20.64 9.46
N SER A 429 8.91 21.07 8.57
CA SER A 429 10.35 21.21 8.85
C SER A 429 10.73 22.56 9.46
N ASN A 430 9.80 23.51 9.56
CA ASN A 430 10.08 24.84 10.07
C ASN A 430 10.21 24.85 11.61
N LYS A 431 11.34 25.34 12.11
CA LYS A 431 11.65 25.36 13.56
C LYS A 431 10.67 26.21 14.39
N ILE A 432 10.15 27.32 13.84
CA ILE A 432 9.19 28.20 14.51
C ILE A 432 7.87 27.43 14.72
N ILE A 433 7.39 26.75 13.67
CA ILE A 433 6.16 25.94 13.74
C ILE A 433 6.35 24.74 14.67
N GLN A 434 7.47 24.03 14.60
CA GLN A 434 7.76 22.90 15.50
C GLN A 434 7.77 23.34 16.97
N LYS A 435 8.34 24.52 17.26
CA LYS A 435 8.42 25.09 18.60
C LYS A 435 7.05 25.51 19.13
N HIS A 436 6.27 26.26 18.35
CA HIS A 436 5.06 26.91 18.85
C HIS A 436 3.77 26.11 18.59
N PHE A 437 3.74 25.29 17.53
CA PHE A 437 2.54 24.55 17.10
C PHE A 437 2.83 23.08 16.76
N PRO A 438 3.36 22.27 17.69
CA PRO A 438 3.67 20.86 17.45
C PRO A 438 2.45 20.04 17.01
N ILE A 439 1.24 20.39 17.47
CA ILE A 439 -0.01 19.74 17.04
C ILE A 439 -0.29 19.94 15.53
N LEU A 440 0.00 21.12 14.99
CA LEU A 440 -0.16 21.40 13.56
C LEU A 440 0.85 20.58 12.75
N VAL A 441 2.08 20.44 13.24
CA VAL A 441 3.11 19.58 12.63
C VAL A 441 2.67 18.11 12.62
N LYS A 442 2.15 17.60 13.75
CA LYS A 442 1.65 16.22 13.87
C LYS A 442 0.53 15.95 12.86
N ALA A 443 -0.46 16.84 12.78
CA ALA A 443 -1.56 16.70 11.84
C ALA A 443 -1.13 16.84 10.36
N CYS A 444 -0.25 17.79 10.04
CA CYS A 444 0.22 17.95 8.65
C CYS A 444 1.11 16.79 8.18
N SER A 445 1.78 16.10 9.11
CA SER A 445 2.68 14.98 8.78
C SER A 445 1.95 13.74 8.26
N SER A 446 0.67 13.58 8.58
CA SER A 446 -0.16 12.47 8.07
C SER A 446 -0.79 12.77 6.70
N ILE A 447 -0.73 14.01 6.21
CA ILE A 447 -1.31 14.41 4.93
C ILE A 447 -0.54 13.76 3.78
N GLY A 448 -1.20 12.86 3.06
CA GLY A 448 -0.71 12.29 1.79
C GLY A 448 0.69 11.66 1.86
N SER A 449 1.33 11.52 0.70
CA SER A 449 2.73 11.12 0.61
C SER A 449 3.67 12.32 0.71
N THR A 450 4.98 12.08 0.86
CA THR A 450 5.99 13.14 0.83
C THR A 450 5.92 13.95 -0.46
N GLN A 451 5.66 13.31 -1.61
CA GLN A 451 5.50 13.98 -2.90
C GLN A 451 4.29 14.92 -2.90
N ILE A 452 3.17 14.50 -2.30
CA ILE A 452 2.00 15.35 -2.11
C ILE A 452 2.34 16.53 -1.20
N ARG A 453 3.00 16.31 -0.05
CA ARG A 453 3.37 17.41 0.88
C ARG A 453 4.38 18.40 0.30
N ASN A 454 5.22 17.98 -0.65
CA ASN A 454 6.13 18.88 -1.37
C ASN A 454 5.40 19.82 -2.34
N ARG A 455 4.16 19.49 -2.72
CA ARG A 455 3.35 20.25 -3.68
C ARG A 455 2.16 20.95 -3.04
N ALA A 456 1.42 20.25 -2.19
CA ALA A 456 0.24 20.74 -1.49
C ALA A 456 0.62 21.88 -0.54
N THR A 457 -0.19 22.94 -0.58
CA THR A 457 -0.01 24.15 0.20
C THR A 457 -1.06 24.24 1.29
N ILE A 458 -0.71 24.87 2.41
CA ILE A 458 -1.67 25.10 3.51
C ILE A 458 -2.86 25.95 3.05
N GLY A 459 -2.63 26.99 2.25
CA GLY A 459 -3.70 27.83 1.71
C GLY A 459 -4.58 27.06 0.73
N GLY A 460 -3.99 26.26 -0.16
CA GLY A 460 -4.75 25.38 -1.05
C GLY A 460 -5.63 24.39 -0.28
N ASN A 461 -5.14 23.82 0.83
CA ASN A 461 -5.90 22.90 1.67
C ASN A 461 -7.10 23.58 2.35
N ILE A 462 -6.91 24.79 2.88
CA ILE A 462 -7.97 25.59 3.53
C ILE A 462 -9.03 26.02 2.50
N ILE A 463 -8.61 26.59 1.36
CA ILE A 463 -9.52 27.06 0.31
C ILE A 463 -10.33 25.92 -0.31
N ASN A 464 -9.70 24.76 -0.52
CA ASN A 464 -10.40 23.59 -1.04
C ASN A 464 -11.50 23.10 -0.10
N ALA A 465 -11.37 23.32 1.22
CA ALA A 465 -12.38 23.00 2.23
C ALA A 465 -12.89 21.55 2.14
N ALA A 466 -11.98 20.61 1.85
CA ALA A 466 -12.29 19.20 1.93
C ALA A 466 -12.55 18.81 3.40
N PRO A 467 -13.56 17.98 3.71
CA PRO A 467 -13.85 17.56 5.08
C PRO A 467 -12.71 16.78 5.75
N CYS A 468 -11.72 16.30 5.01
CA CYS A 468 -10.53 15.62 5.53
C CYS A 468 -9.30 16.54 5.61
N ALA A 469 -9.47 17.86 5.62
CA ALA A 469 -8.38 18.82 5.67
C ALA A 469 -7.74 18.86 7.07
N ASP A 470 -6.81 17.94 7.35
CA ASP A 470 -6.20 17.75 8.68
C ASP A 470 -5.42 18.97 9.21
N SER A 471 -5.09 19.96 8.35
CA SER A 471 -4.48 21.21 8.82
C SER A 471 -5.47 22.18 9.48
N VAL A 472 -6.76 22.07 9.16
CA VAL A 472 -7.80 23.01 9.61
C VAL A 472 -8.11 22.88 11.12
N PRO A 473 -8.24 21.67 11.70
CA PRO A 473 -8.62 21.55 13.11
C PRO A 473 -7.60 22.16 14.08
N PRO A 474 -6.28 21.94 13.93
CA PRO A 474 -5.28 22.64 14.74
C PRO A 474 -5.30 24.17 14.59
N LEU A 475 -5.62 24.68 13.40
CA LEU A 475 -5.75 26.12 13.15
C LEU A 475 -6.98 26.72 13.83
N ILE A 476 -8.13 26.05 13.78
CA ILE A 476 -9.33 26.45 14.54
C ILE A 476 -9.02 26.46 16.04
N LEU A 477 -8.34 25.43 16.53
CA LEU A 477 -7.95 25.28 17.93
C LEU A 477 -7.05 26.42 18.41
N ARG A 478 -6.18 26.94 17.54
CA ARG A 478 -5.35 28.12 17.82
C ARG A 478 -5.99 29.46 17.44
N SER A 479 -7.29 29.47 17.12
CA SER A 479 -8.02 30.68 16.72
C SER A 479 -7.33 31.44 15.58
N ALA A 480 -6.78 30.71 14.61
CA ALA A 480 -6.09 31.31 13.48
C ALA A 480 -7.04 32.17 12.63
N GLU A 481 -6.47 33.22 12.06
CA GLU A 481 -7.17 34.15 11.19
C GLU A 481 -6.58 34.10 9.78
N LEU A 482 -7.46 34.16 8.78
CA LEU A 482 -7.10 34.15 7.38
C LEU A 482 -7.05 35.58 6.87
N VAL A 483 -5.95 35.94 6.21
CA VAL A 483 -5.77 37.25 5.59
C VAL A 483 -6.00 37.11 4.09
N LEU A 484 -7.12 37.61 3.62
CA LEU A 484 -7.49 37.66 2.21
C LEU A 484 -7.25 39.07 1.67
N GLN A 485 -6.89 39.17 0.40
CA GLN A 485 -6.65 40.43 -0.26
C GLN A 485 -7.33 40.45 -1.62
N SER A 486 -8.03 41.54 -1.92
CA SER A 486 -8.45 41.93 -3.26
C SER A 486 -7.61 43.11 -3.75
N LYS A 487 -7.90 43.65 -4.94
CA LYS A 487 -7.21 44.86 -5.44
C LYS A 487 -7.45 46.09 -4.54
N SER A 488 -8.61 46.18 -3.89
CA SER A 488 -9.06 47.37 -3.17
C SER A 488 -9.09 47.20 -1.66
N GLU A 489 -9.15 45.97 -1.14
CA GLU A 489 -9.40 45.70 0.27
C GLU A 489 -8.57 44.53 0.80
N ASN A 490 -8.23 44.61 2.09
CA ASN A 490 -7.72 43.50 2.87
C ASN A 490 -8.79 43.05 3.87
N ARG A 491 -9.04 41.75 3.95
CA ARG A 491 -10.04 41.16 4.84
C ARG A 491 -9.41 40.11 5.74
N LYS A 492 -9.53 40.30 7.05
CA LYS A 492 -9.16 39.29 8.05
C LYS A 492 -10.43 38.58 8.52
N ILE A 493 -10.41 37.24 8.56
CA ILE A 493 -11.55 36.44 9.00
C ILE A 493 -11.08 35.24 9.82
N PRO A 494 -11.70 34.91 10.97
CA PRO A 494 -11.39 33.69 11.70
C PRO A 494 -11.63 32.44 10.85
N ILE A 495 -10.70 31.48 10.89
CA ILE A 495 -10.82 30.25 10.08
C ILE A 495 -12.10 29.46 10.39
N LYS A 496 -12.58 29.50 11.64
CA LYS A 496 -13.82 28.86 12.09
C LYS A 496 -15.07 29.38 11.36
N ASP A 497 -15.04 30.63 10.90
CA ASP A 497 -16.17 31.29 10.24
C ASP A 497 -16.03 31.24 8.71
N PHE A 498 -14.82 30.99 8.21
CA PHE A 498 -14.51 31.01 6.78
C PHE A 498 -15.04 29.80 6.00
N ILE A 499 -15.02 28.61 6.59
CA ILE A 499 -15.50 27.38 5.94
C ILE A 499 -16.98 27.22 6.23
N ILE A 500 -17.82 27.35 5.19
CA ILE A 500 -19.28 27.31 5.33
C ILE A 500 -19.78 25.86 5.35
N LYS A 501 -19.25 25.03 4.45
CA LYS A 501 -19.54 23.58 4.32
C LYS A 501 -18.51 22.93 3.38
N HIS A 502 -18.58 21.62 3.22
CA HIS A 502 -17.79 20.86 2.23
C HIS A 502 -17.58 21.61 0.91
N TYR A 503 -16.32 21.83 0.54
CA TYR A 503 -15.90 22.48 -0.71
C TYR A 503 -16.50 23.89 -0.93
N LYS A 504 -16.92 24.58 0.14
CA LYS A 504 -17.47 25.93 0.07
C LYS A 504 -16.95 26.81 1.20
N THR A 505 -16.30 27.90 0.82
CA THR A 505 -15.74 28.91 1.72
C THR A 505 -16.39 30.28 1.49
N GLN A 506 -16.04 31.25 2.33
CA GLN A 506 -16.45 32.65 2.19
C GLN A 506 -15.56 33.47 1.23
N ILE A 507 -14.61 32.85 0.50
CA ILE A 507 -13.73 33.59 -0.41
C ILE A 507 -14.54 34.26 -1.54
N LYS A 508 -14.26 35.55 -1.80
CA LYS A 508 -14.85 36.27 -2.93
C LYS A 508 -14.10 35.93 -4.22
N THR A 509 -14.72 36.18 -5.37
CA THR A 509 -14.14 35.83 -6.68
C THR A 509 -12.89 36.62 -7.05
N ASP A 510 -12.69 37.77 -6.43
CA ASP A 510 -11.59 38.71 -6.63
C ASP A 510 -10.56 38.68 -5.48
N GLU A 511 -10.67 37.72 -4.56
CA GLU A 511 -9.78 37.59 -3.41
C GLU A 511 -8.75 36.46 -3.59
N ILE A 512 -7.57 36.69 -3.01
CA ILE A 512 -6.53 35.68 -2.82
C ILE A 512 -6.27 35.55 -1.32
N LEU A 513 -6.21 34.32 -0.80
CA LEU A 513 -5.69 34.07 0.54
C LEU A 513 -4.18 34.31 0.53
N ILE A 514 -3.70 35.29 1.29
CA ILE A 514 -2.29 35.70 1.32
C ILE A 514 -1.55 34.96 2.42
N SER A 515 -2.13 34.90 3.61
CA SER A 515 -1.50 34.27 4.77
C SER A 515 -2.52 33.79 5.80
N ILE A 516 -2.02 32.92 6.69
CA ILE A 516 -2.70 32.44 7.87
C ILE A 516 -1.93 33.03 9.06
N SER A 517 -2.60 33.86 9.86
CA SER A 517 -2.02 34.36 11.09
C SER A 517 -2.46 33.51 12.28
N ILE A 518 -1.51 33.05 13.06
CA ILE A 518 -1.74 32.21 14.24
C ILE A 518 -1.21 32.95 15.47
N PRO A 519 -2.06 33.28 16.45
CA PRO A 519 -1.62 33.84 17.73
C PRO A 519 -0.57 32.95 18.39
N LYS A 520 0.50 33.56 18.94
CA LYS A 520 1.47 32.81 19.73
C LYS A 520 0.80 32.21 20.96
N PRO A 521 1.27 31.05 21.45
CA PRO A 521 0.82 30.52 22.73
C PRO A 521 1.01 31.58 23.82
N SER A 522 -0.01 31.80 24.64
CA SER A 522 0.10 32.64 25.84
C SER A 522 1.09 32.02 26.84
N ASN A 523 1.42 32.75 27.90
CA ASN A 523 2.24 32.21 28.99
C ASN A 523 1.58 31.04 29.75
N LYS A 524 0.32 30.70 29.43
CA LYS A 524 -0.37 29.54 30.01
C LYS A 524 0.18 28.24 29.43
N LYS A 525 0.37 27.24 30.30
CA LYS A 525 0.72 25.89 29.87
C LYS A 525 -0.52 25.20 29.30
N TYR A 526 -0.42 24.75 28.05
CA TYR A 526 -1.45 23.95 27.39
C TYR A 526 -0.97 22.52 27.19
N TYR A 527 -1.90 21.60 27.32
CA TYR A 527 -1.76 20.18 26.97
C TYR A 527 -2.56 19.92 25.70
N HIS A 528 -2.05 19.04 24.84
CA HIS A 528 -2.58 18.85 23.49
C HIS A 528 -2.71 17.37 23.14
N SER A 529 -3.77 17.02 22.41
CA SER A 529 -3.88 15.70 21.78
C SER A 529 -4.39 15.86 20.34
N TYR A 530 -3.89 15.00 19.46
CA TYR A 530 -4.39 14.84 18.09
C TYR A 530 -4.49 13.36 17.79
N SER A 531 -5.69 12.94 17.42
CA SER A 531 -6.02 11.56 17.06
C SER A 531 -6.73 11.53 15.71
N GLN A 532 -6.33 10.57 14.87
CA GLN A 532 -6.81 10.39 13.51
C GLN A 532 -7.09 8.91 13.29
N LEU A 533 -8.23 8.62 12.66
CA LEU A 533 -8.61 7.28 12.24
C LEU A 533 -8.81 7.21 10.73
N GLY A 534 -8.16 6.24 10.12
CA GLY A 534 -8.52 5.75 8.80
C GLY A 534 -8.08 4.31 8.61
N ARG A 535 -8.14 3.81 7.36
CA ARG A 535 -7.95 2.39 7.06
C ARG A 535 -6.48 2.00 6.87
N ARG A 536 -5.60 2.97 6.61
CA ARG A 536 -4.16 2.77 6.43
C ARG A 536 -3.37 3.66 7.40
N ASN A 537 -2.11 3.31 7.64
CA ASN A 537 -1.14 4.11 8.39
C ASN A 537 -0.46 5.16 7.50
N ALA A 538 -0.41 4.95 6.18
CA ALA A 538 0.05 5.96 5.22
C ALA A 538 -0.89 6.14 4.03
N MET A 539 -0.76 7.28 3.34
CA MET A 539 -1.67 7.70 2.27
C MET A 539 -3.14 7.55 2.70
N ASN A 540 -3.39 7.88 3.97
CA ASN A 540 -4.64 7.63 4.64
C ASN A 540 -5.58 8.81 4.44
N ILE A 541 -6.78 8.55 3.91
CA ILE A 541 -7.84 9.55 3.90
C ILE A 541 -8.54 9.46 5.27
N THR A 542 -8.42 10.54 6.04
CA THR A 542 -8.99 10.65 7.38
C THR A 542 -10.51 10.42 7.34
N ARG A 543 -10.98 9.44 8.13
CA ARG A 543 -12.42 9.17 8.30
C ARG A 543 -13.00 9.91 9.50
N MET A 544 -12.23 9.97 10.59
CA MET A 544 -12.53 10.70 11.82
C MET A 544 -11.22 11.27 12.38
N SER A 545 -11.23 12.49 12.87
CA SER A 545 -10.12 13.05 13.64
C SER A 545 -10.62 14.05 14.67
N ILE A 546 -9.84 14.21 15.75
CA ILE A 546 -10.13 15.12 16.86
C ILE A 546 -8.83 15.81 17.26
N SER A 547 -8.91 17.13 17.47
CA SER A 547 -7.84 17.93 18.07
C SER A 547 -8.32 18.50 19.39
N ALA A 548 -7.51 18.36 20.43
CA ALA A 548 -7.82 18.82 21.78
C ALA A 548 -6.70 19.71 22.33
N MET A 549 -7.08 20.78 23.03
CA MET A 549 -6.18 21.66 23.76
C MET A 549 -6.83 22.12 25.05
N ILE A 550 -6.14 21.89 26.17
CA ILE A 550 -6.66 22.16 27.51
C ILE A 550 -5.60 22.88 28.35
N SER A 551 -6.03 23.87 29.12
CA SER A 551 -5.25 24.45 30.21
C SER A 551 -5.95 24.20 31.55
N PHE A 552 -5.16 24.23 32.62
CA PHE A 552 -5.64 23.94 33.97
C PHE A 552 -5.36 25.12 34.89
N ALA A 553 -6.34 25.44 35.74
CA ALA A 553 -6.20 26.43 36.78
C ALA A 553 -5.35 25.88 37.95
N SER A 554 -4.99 26.75 38.89
CA SER A 554 -4.21 26.38 40.09
C SER A 554 -4.88 25.30 40.95
N ASN A 555 -6.21 25.24 40.95
CA ASN A 555 -7.00 24.19 41.63
C ASN A 555 -7.07 22.86 40.85
N LYS A 556 -6.32 22.72 39.75
CA LYS A 556 -6.29 21.56 38.85
C LYS A 556 -7.58 21.29 38.07
N ASN A 557 -8.55 22.21 38.10
CA ASN A 557 -9.72 22.13 37.22
C ASN A 557 -9.39 22.70 35.84
N ILE A 558 -10.15 22.26 34.85
CA ILE A 558 -10.06 22.74 33.47
C ILE A 558 -10.41 24.23 33.43
N GLU A 559 -9.46 25.06 33.01
CA GLU A 559 -9.64 26.51 32.88
C GLU A 559 -10.13 26.86 31.46
N GLU A 560 -9.44 26.35 30.44
CA GLU A 560 -9.82 26.51 29.05
C GLU A 560 -9.84 25.15 28.35
N CYS A 561 -10.82 24.94 27.48
CA CYS A 561 -10.97 23.71 26.72
C CYS A 561 -11.35 24.01 25.27
N TYR A 562 -10.57 23.47 24.34
CA TYR A 562 -10.78 23.58 22.90
C TYR A 562 -10.78 22.18 22.32
N LEU A 563 -11.90 21.75 21.74
CA LEU A 563 -12.09 20.45 21.10
C LEU A 563 -12.63 20.69 19.71
N VAL A 564 -11.92 20.19 18.69
CA VAL A 564 -12.27 20.46 17.28
C VAL A 564 -12.42 19.16 16.52
N ASP A 565 -13.62 18.91 16.00
CA ASP A 565 -13.87 17.85 15.02
C ASP A 565 -13.08 18.13 13.75
N GLY A 566 -12.39 17.12 13.24
CA GLY A 566 -11.64 17.23 12.00
C GLY A 566 -12.33 16.70 10.77
N SER A 567 -13.18 15.67 10.87
CA SER A 567 -13.72 15.01 9.67
C SER A 567 -15.01 14.21 9.87
N LEU A 568 -15.64 14.27 11.05
CA LEU A 568 -16.94 13.64 11.27
C LEU A 568 -18.08 14.49 10.67
N PHE A 569 -18.04 15.81 10.89
CA PHE A 569 -19.06 16.75 10.46
C PHE A 569 -18.81 17.30 9.06
N SER A 570 -19.71 18.18 8.60
CA SER A 570 -19.62 18.74 7.25
C SER A 570 -18.48 19.73 7.02
N CYS A 571 -17.91 20.21 8.11
CA CYS A 571 -16.82 21.15 8.22
C CYS A 571 -16.24 21.00 9.63
N SER A 572 -14.94 21.19 9.76
CA SER A 572 -14.30 21.20 11.07
C SER A 572 -14.88 22.31 11.94
N GLN A 573 -15.26 21.99 13.17
CA GLN A 573 -15.89 22.92 14.09
C GLN A 573 -15.60 22.58 15.54
N ARG A 574 -15.71 23.58 16.42
CA ARG A 574 -15.56 23.40 17.86
C ARG A 574 -16.73 22.62 18.45
N LEU A 575 -16.43 21.76 19.42
CA LEU A 575 -17.41 21.02 20.21
C LEU A 575 -17.80 21.85 21.45
N THR A 576 -18.29 23.07 21.24
CA THR A 576 -18.49 24.08 22.30
C THR A 576 -19.39 23.61 23.44
N ASN A 577 -20.38 22.77 23.15
CA ASN A 577 -21.25 22.18 24.16
C ASN A 577 -20.50 21.21 25.09
N VAL A 578 -19.51 20.49 24.57
CA VAL A 578 -18.63 19.61 25.36
C VAL A 578 -17.58 20.43 26.09
N GLU A 579 -16.98 21.42 25.43
CA GLU A 579 -16.03 22.36 26.05
C GLU A 579 -16.63 23.03 27.29
N ASN A 580 -17.83 23.62 27.16
CA ASN A 580 -18.55 24.27 28.25
C ASN A 580 -18.92 23.29 29.38
N PHE A 581 -19.18 22.03 29.05
CA PHE A 581 -19.45 21.00 30.05
C PHE A 581 -18.21 20.65 30.88
N LEU A 582 -17.02 20.73 30.27
CA LEU A 582 -15.75 20.37 30.90
C LEU A 582 -15.15 21.50 31.73
N ILE A 583 -15.31 22.75 31.30
CA ILE A 583 -14.75 23.92 32.00
C ILE A 583 -15.22 23.97 33.45
N GLY A 584 -14.27 24.20 34.36
CA GLY A 584 -14.50 24.25 35.81
C GLY A 584 -14.48 22.90 36.52
N LYS A 585 -14.35 21.77 35.80
CA LYS A 585 -14.29 20.41 36.39
C LYS A 585 -12.86 19.85 36.41
N PRO A 586 -12.56 18.89 37.31
CA PRO A 586 -11.31 18.13 37.23
C PRO A 586 -11.33 17.19 36.03
N LEU A 587 -10.19 17.01 35.35
CA LEU A 587 -10.06 16.05 34.27
C LEU A 587 -9.76 14.65 34.82
N ASN A 588 -10.82 13.94 35.22
CA ASN A 588 -10.76 12.56 35.71
C ASN A 588 -11.69 11.64 34.91
N GLU A 589 -11.60 10.33 35.15
CA GLU A 589 -12.36 9.31 34.40
C GLU A 589 -13.88 9.54 34.46
N GLN A 590 -14.42 9.98 35.60
CA GLN A 590 -15.84 10.30 35.74
C GLN A 590 -16.27 11.45 34.82
N THR A 591 -15.46 12.51 34.75
CA THR A 591 -15.74 13.66 33.89
C THR A 591 -15.56 13.31 32.41
N ILE A 592 -14.56 12.49 32.08
CA ILE A 592 -14.30 12.00 30.73
C ILE A 592 -15.46 11.13 30.24
N GLU A 593 -15.95 10.19 31.05
CA GLU A 593 -17.09 9.35 30.67
C GLU A 593 -18.37 10.19 30.48
N ALA A 594 -18.56 11.22 31.31
CA ALA A 594 -19.75 12.07 31.26
C ALA A 594 -19.87 12.95 30.00
N ILE A 595 -18.81 13.09 29.16
CA ILE A 595 -18.92 13.82 27.89
C ILE A 595 -19.80 13.12 26.86
N GLU A 596 -20.06 11.83 27.04
CA GLU A 596 -20.81 11.01 26.06
C GLU A 596 -22.17 11.60 25.74
N LYS A 597 -22.87 12.11 26.75
CA LYS A 597 -24.19 12.73 26.59
C LYS A 597 -24.13 14.00 25.73
N PRO A 598 -23.43 15.09 26.12
CA PRO A 598 -23.37 16.29 25.31
C PRO A 598 -22.77 16.02 23.92
N LEU A 599 -21.77 15.14 23.80
CA LEU A 599 -21.19 14.80 22.51
C LEU A 599 -22.19 14.06 21.60
N SER A 600 -22.95 13.10 22.15
CA SER A 600 -23.99 12.38 21.40
C SER A 600 -25.05 13.32 20.84
N GLU A 601 -25.54 14.26 21.65
CA GLU A 601 -26.55 15.25 21.24
C GLU A 601 -26.02 16.13 20.09
N LYS A 602 -24.75 16.56 20.15
CA LYS A 602 -24.10 17.32 19.07
C LYS A 602 -23.96 16.49 17.81
N ILE A 603 -23.52 15.23 17.91
CA ILE A 603 -23.37 14.35 16.75
C ILE A 603 -24.74 14.15 16.07
N GLU A 604 -25.79 13.83 16.83
CA GLU A 604 -27.13 13.63 16.28
C GLU A 604 -27.65 14.87 15.55
N LYS A 605 -27.44 16.06 16.11
CA LYS A 605 -27.82 17.32 15.47
C LYS A 605 -27.10 17.55 14.13
N GLU A 606 -25.82 17.23 14.04
CA GLU A 606 -24.98 17.55 12.87
C GLU A 606 -25.04 16.48 11.76
N ILE A 607 -25.07 15.19 12.12
CA ILE A 607 -25.06 14.09 11.13
C ILE A 607 -26.40 13.38 10.99
N GLY A 608 -27.27 13.41 12.00
CA GLY A 608 -28.51 12.62 12.03
C GLY A 608 -28.29 11.11 11.89
N ASN A 609 -29.33 10.42 11.43
CA ASN A 609 -29.31 8.97 11.17
C ASN A 609 -28.75 8.63 9.78
N ARG A 610 -27.46 8.96 9.53
CA ARG A 610 -26.74 8.45 8.35
C ARG A 610 -26.50 6.95 8.49
N TRP A 611 -26.42 6.25 7.36
CA TRP A 611 -26.09 4.83 7.29
C TRP A 611 -24.77 4.45 8.03
N SER A 612 -23.84 5.41 8.16
CA SER A 612 -22.56 5.20 8.84
C SER A 612 -22.59 5.55 10.34
N SER A 613 -23.71 6.07 10.87
CA SER A 613 -23.80 6.57 12.24
C SER A 613 -23.61 5.47 13.29
N GLU A 614 -24.08 4.25 13.01
CA GLU A 614 -23.92 3.06 13.89
C GLU A 614 -22.46 2.80 14.25
N TYR A 615 -21.53 3.04 13.31
CA TYR A 615 -20.10 2.94 13.53
C TYR A 615 -19.50 4.28 14.01
N LYS A 616 -19.72 5.36 13.25
CA LYS A 616 -19.00 6.63 13.47
C LYS A 616 -19.32 7.29 14.80
N LYS A 617 -20.56 7.26 15.28
CA LYS A 617 -20.96 7.92 16.53
C LYS A 617 -20.20 7.35 17.75
N PRO A 618 -20.31 6.04 18.06
CA PRO A 618 -19.62 5.50 19.23
C PRO A 618 -18.09 5.55 19.10
N VAL A 619 -17.55 5.35 17.89
CA VAL A 619 -16.10 5.43 17.67
C VAL A 619 -15.57 6.85 17.89
N PHE A 620 -16.27 7.88 17.40
CA PHE A 620 -15.85 9.26 17.63
C PHE A 620 -15.93 9.67 19.09
N ILE A 621 -16.96 9.20 19.81
CA ILE A 621 -17.06 9.41 21.27
C ILE A 621 -15.84 8.81 21.98
N ASN A 622 -15.48 7.57 21.65
CA ASN A 622 -14.28 6.92 22.20
C ASN A 622 -13.00 7.69 21.85
N MET A 623 -12.85 8.15 20.61
CA MET A 623 -11.70 8.98 20.19
C MET A 623 -11.60 10.27 21.01
N CYS A 624 -12.72 10.95 21.28
CA CYS A 624 -12.74 12.14 22.12
C CYS A 624 -12.35 11.83 23.57
N LYS A 625 -12.90 10.75 24.15
CA LYS A 625 -12.54 10.29 25.50
C LYS A 625 -11.04 9.97 25.59
N ASP A 626 -10.49 9.31 24.57
CA ASP A 626 -9.08 8.95 24.53
C ASP A 626 -8.15 10.17 24.41
N ALA A 627 -8.52 11.17 23.61
CA ALA A 627 -7.78 12.43 23.54
C ALA A 627 -7.75 13.15 24.90
N LEU A 628 -8.84 13.08 25.66
CA LEU A 628 -8.89 13.61 27.02
C LEU A 628 -8.05 12.78 28.01
N ARG A 629 -8.04 11.44 27.88
CA ARG A 629 -7.19 10.56 28.71
C ARG A 629 -5.70 10.79 28.46
N GLU A 630 -5.30 10.99 27.20
CA GLU A 630 -3.91 11.35 26.85
C GLU A 630 -3.50 12.66 27.53
N ILE A 631 -4.34 13.69 27.45
CA ILE A 631 -4.11 14.97 28.14
C ILE A 631 -4.07 14.80 29.67
N ALA A 632 -4.95 13.98 30.24
CA ALA A 632 -4.97 13.73 31.67
C ALA A 632 -3.68 13.03 32.14
N ALA A 633 -3.20 12.05 31.38
CA ALA A 633 -1.95 11.36 31.66
C ALA A 633 -0.75 12.34 31.61
N ASP A 634 -0.68 13.20 30.59
CA ASP A 634 0.37 14.21 30.46
C ASP A 634 0.32 15.30 31.55
N PHE A 635 -0.87 15.60 32.08
CA PHE A 635 -1.05 16.57 33.16
C PHE A 635 -0.69 16.00 34.54
N HIS A 636 -0.96 14.71 34.76
CA HIS A 636 -0.76 14.04 36.04
C HIS A 636 0.61 13.35 36.19
N GLY A 637 1.24 12.98 35.08
CA GLY A 637 2.64 12.52 35.04
C GLY A 637 3.62 13.66 35.17
#